data_AF-N0D5M7-F1
#
_entry.id   AF-N0D5M7-F1
#
_cell.length_a   1.000
_cell.length_b   1.000
_cell.length_c   1.000
_cell.angle_alpha   90.00
_cell.angle_beta   90.00
_cell.angle_gamma   90.00
#
_symmetry.space_group_name_H-M   'P 1'
#
loop_
_entity.id
_entity.type
_entity.pdbx_description
1 polymer ?
#
loop_
_entity_poly.entity_id
_entity_poly.type
_entity_poly.pdbx_seq_one_letter_code
_entity_poly.pdbx_strand_id
1 'polypeptide(L)'
;MPPDRWHQHNITFIDRDSARHAIDERVGPALITAETAGQLTAWWFMNKQPWPLRYLADEPSPIIESLLSDLVGEGAVVSWLPCVYEPECAAFGGPDAMNAAHGLFHSDSRHLLTYQPDPEHLGRKETAVLLASVMMRGAGLDWFEQADVWAKVAALRPVTSALSPARVAELTPFVRKLMSADAHALSLRDGPLHGHGAWVTAFERTGATLARLAQRGALTRGLRAVIAHHIIFHANRAGLLRDDQSALSNIAREAVMGTSDHTAPPTESTTNADSVKGVNTDTITTPTSDAERLRNALVDQLRADGSVRTPAVETALRTVPRHVFVPDVPLEDAYANAPVHIKYDTDGSSISCASQPGVVALMLDQLDAREGERVLELGAGTGYNAGLLAHLVGESGHVTTLDVDDDLVEGARAQLSAAGITNVETVTRDGALGYEEGAPYDRIIATVGAHGVPHAWLQQLAPGGRLLVPQRLKGTVSRSIAYEQRDGRWMSLGSEMNTFMPLRRGIADDDRRVIPLSTDGTVRLQAPAGQKIDAETLAGVLHQPRTEEWTGMTVRAMESPEWMELFLTCSLPSGLIRMLFPQAAKGTLLTEDPYPSSAAAVDKGAVTYLARRLSEKKTPEGGKLWEFGVIGHGPGSDELAAKVAAAIRTWDLEYRDREAAFELQPLDAPAIEQRAGLFALDTPLNRIVVDWR
;
A
#
# COMPACT_ATOMS: atom_id res chain seq x y z
N MET A 1 -4.79 -46.04 5.84
CA MET A 1 -3.61 -46.41 5.04
C MET A 1 -2.41 -45.75 5.71
N PRO A 2 -1.23 -46.39 5.84
CA PRO A 2 -0.12 -45.66 6.44
C PRO A 2 0.19 -44.49 5.50
N PRO A 3 0.28 -43.26 6.02
CA PRO A 3 0.80 -42.17 5.23
C PRO A 3 2.31 -42.45 5.03
N ASP A 4 2.98 -41.77 4.10
CA ASP A 4 4.40 -41.43 4.29
C ASP A 4 5.46 -42.55 4.25
N ARG A 5 5.85 -43.06 3.06
CA ARG A 5 7.14 -43.78 2.93
C ARG A 5 8.29 -42.84 2.58
N TRP A 6 8.54 -41.87 3.46
CA TRP A 6 9.74 -41.03 3.41
C TRP A 6 10.95 -41.83 3.91
N HIS A 7 12.00 -41.89 3.10
CA HIS A 7 13.30 -42.46 3.45
C HIS A 7 14.29 -41.33 3.74
N GLN A 8 15.14 -41.48 4.75
CA GLN A 8 16.20 -40.51 5.05
C GLN A 8 17.58 -41.16 5.00
N HIS A 9 18.53 -40.48 4.34
CA HIS A 9 19.94 -40.83 4.29
C HIS A 9 20.75 -39.67 4.84
N ASN A 10 21.56 -39.91 5.87
CA ASN A 10 22.49 -38.92 6.41
C ASN A 10 23.86 -39.13 5.78
N ILE A 11 24.34 -38.14 5.03
CA ILE A 11 25.57 -38.21 4.24
C ILE A 11 26.63 -37.32 4.89
N THR A 12 27.75 -37.90 5.28
CA THR A 12 28.90 -37.18 5.85
C THR A 12 29.92 -36.96 4.76
N PHE A 13 30.06 -35.72 4.29
CA PHE A 13 31.07 -35.36 3.29
C PHE A 13 32.43 -35.12 3.95
N ILE A 14 33.51 -35.29 3.19
CA ILE A 14 34.88 -35.10 3.68
C ILE A 14 35.17 -33.63 4.03
N ASP A 15 34.72 -32.72 3.18
CA ASP A 15 34.82 -31.28 3.36
C ASP A 15 33.70 -30.56 2.57
N ARG A 16 33.61 -29.23 2.70
CA ARG A 16 32.55 -28.42 2.07
C ARG A 16 32.69 -28.30 0.54
N ASP A 17 33.89 -28.31 0.01
CA ASP A 17 34.14 -28.18 -1.42
C ASP A 17 33.80 -29.49 -2.12
N SER A 18 34.24 -30.60 -1.55
CA SER A 18 33.84 -31.95 -1.97
C SER A 18 32.32 -32.15 -1.88
N ALA A 19 31.67 -31.64 -0.82
CA ALA A 19 30.22 -31.69 -0.70
C ALA A 19 29.51 -30.92 -1.82
N ARG A 20 29.93 -29.69 -2.11
CA ARG A 20 29.35 -28.86 -3.17
C ARG A 20 29.48 -29.54 -4.53
N HIS A 21 30.68 -29.99 -4.87
CA HIS A 21 30.96 -30.65 -6.15
C HIS A 21 30.15 -31.95 -6.31
N ALA A 22 30.13 -32.80 -5.27
CA ALA A 22 29.34 -34.04 -5.31
C ALA A 22 27.83 -33.78 -5.40
N ILE A 23 27.32 -32.76 -4.71
CA ILE A 23 25.89 -32.41 -4.76
C ILE A 23 25.51 -31.88 -6.15
N ASP A 24 26.28 -30.94 -6.68
CA ASP A 24 25.96 -30.25 -7.94
C ASP A 24 26.14 -31.16 -9.16
N GLU A 25 27.19 -31.99 -9.20
CA GLU A 25 27.54 -32.77 -10.39
C GLU A 25 27.00 -34.20 -10.39
N ARG A 26 26.67 -34.76 -9.22
CA ARG A 26 26.32 -36.18 -9.09
C ARG A 26 24.96 -36.38 -8.43
N VAL A 27 24.80 -35.92 -7.19
CA VAL A 27 23.59 -36.20 -6.39
C VAL A 27 22.36 -35.48 -6.96
N GLY A 28 22.47 -34.18 -7.27
CA GLY A 28 21.38 -33.38 -7.83
C GLY A 28 20.84 -33.92 -9.16
N PRO A 29 21.70 -34.14 -10.18
CA PRO A 29 21.28 -34.73 -11.44
C PRO A 29 20.66 -36.12 -11.28
N ALA A 30 21.17 -36.95 -10.37
CA ALA A 30 20.60 -38.27 -10.09
C ALA A 30 19.21 -38.19 -9.47
N LEU A 31 18.98 -37.28 -8.52
CA LEU A 31 17.67 -37.05 -7.92
C LEU A 31 16.63 -36.60 -8.94
N ILE A 32 16.98 -35.64 -9.80
CA ILE A 32 16.11 -35.14 -10.88
C ILE A 32 15.79 -36.27 -11.87
N THR A 33 16.79 -37.09 -12.23
CA THR A 33 16.62 -38.22 -13.16
C THR A 33 15.71 -39.28 -12.56
N ALA A 34 15.93 -39.66 -11.30
CA ALA A 34 15.13 -40.66 -10.60
C ALA A 34 13.66 -40.22 -10.43
N GLU A 35 13.43 -38.93 -10.15
CA GLU A 35 12.09 -38.34 -10.12
C GLU A 35 11.41 -38.38 -11.50
N THR A 36 12.13 -37.96 -12.55
CA THR A 36 11.61 -37.97 -13.94
C THR A 36 11.27 -39.39 -14.41
N ALA A 37 12.03 -40.39 -13.95
CA ALA A 37 11.79 -41.80 -14.22
C ALA A 37 10.67 -42.42 -13.35
N GLY A 38 10.03 -41.65 -12.46
CA GLY A 38 8.97 -42.11 -11.58
C GLY A 38 9.44 -43.00 -10.43
N GLN A 39 10.75 -43.04 -10.14
CA GLN A 39 11.33 -43.83 -9.05
C GLN A 39 11.24 -43.10 -7.70
N LEU A 40 11.25 -41.76 -7.74
CA LEU A 40 11.02 -40.89 -6.59
C LEU A 40 9.80 -40.02 -6.87
N THR A 41 8.94 -39.84 -5.88
CA THR A 41 7.79 -38.92 -5.99
C THR A 41 8.14 -37.50 -5.54
N ALA A 42 8.97 -37.38 -4.51
CA ALA A 42 9.43 -36.11 -3.97
C ALA A 42 10.76 -36.32 -3.24
N TRP A 43 11.56 -35.27 -3.10
CA TRP A 43 12.82 -35.31 -2.35
C TRP A 43 13.23 -33.92 -1.90
N TRP A 44 13.94 -33.83 -0.77
CA TRP A 44 14.49 -32.59 -0.24
C TRP A 44 15.66 -32.84 0.70
N PHE A 45 16.45 -31.81 0.97
CA PHE A 45 17.62 -31.88 1.84
C PHE A 45 17.71 -30.71 2.81
N MET A 46 18.56 -30.86 3.84
CA MET A 46 19.00 -29.74 4.70
C MET A 46 20.48 -29.45 4.50
N ASN A 47 20.85 -28.18 4.45
CA ASN A 47 22.26 -27.79 4.38
C ASN A 47 22.90 -27.76 5.78
N LYS A 48 23.17 -28.95 6.33
CA LYS A 48 23.90 -29.17 7.59
C LYS A 48 24.78 -30.42 7.49
N GLN A 49 25.66 -30.65 8.45
CA GLN A 49 26.47 -31.88 8.54
C GLN A 49 26.05 -32.70 9.77
N PRO A 50 25.81 -34.01 9.64
CA PRO A 50 25.70 -34.76 8.37
C PRO A 50 24.53 -34.25 7.52
N TRP A 51 24.65 -34.32 6.19
CA TRP A 51 23.71 -33.79 5.20
C TRP A 51 22.54 -34.76 5.02
N PRO A 52 21.34 -34.44 5.54
CA PRO A 52 20.21 -35.34 5.47
C PRO A 52 19.48 -35.13 4.14
N LEU A 53 19.48 -36.17 3.31
CA LEU A 53 18.66 -36.31 2.13
C LEU A 53 17.40 -37.10 2.49
N ARG A 54 16.24 -36.61 2.08
CA ARG A 54 14.96 -37.29 2.25
C ARG A 54 14.29 -37.46 0.90
N TYR A 55 13.71 -38.62 0.66
CA TYR A 55 12.96 -38.88 -0.56
C TYR A 55 11.77 -39.78 -0.29
N LEU A 56 10.71 -39.59 -1.08
CA LEU A 56 9.47 -40.34 -1.02
C LEU A 56 9.49 -41.39 -2.14
N ALA A 57 9.48 -42.67 -1.76
CA ALA A 57 9.49 -43.81 -2.66
C ALA A 57 8.87 -45.04 -1.98
N ASP A 58 8.34 -45.98 -2.78
CA ASP A 58 7.71 -47.19 -2.23
C ASP A 58 8.72 -48.05 -1.46
N GLU A 59 9.95 -48.17 -1.96
CA GLU A 59 11.07 -48.86 -1.32
C GLU A 59 12.34 -47.98 -1.40
N PRO A 60 13.36 -48.19 -0.56
CA PRO A 60 14.63 -47.47 -0.66
C PRO A 60 15.20 -47.57 -2.08
N SER A 61 15.66 -46.44 -2.63
CA SER A 61 16.07 -46.37 -4.04
C SER A 61 17.47 -46.95 -4.25
N PRO A 62 17.61 -48.09 -4.97
CA PRO A 62 18.92 -48.72 -5.17
C PRO A 62 19.88 -47.84 -5.96
N ILE A 63 19.35 -46.96 -6.82
CA ILE A 63 20.14 -46.02 -7.61
C ILE A 63 20.77 -44.95 -6.71
N ILE A 64 20.02 -44.44 -5.74
CA ILE A 64 20.54 -43.47 -4.77
C ILE A 64 21.56 -44.14 -3.85
N GLU A 65 21.27 -45.33 -3.32
CA GLU A 65 22.20 -46.06 -2.45
C GLU A 65 23.50 -46.46 -3.17
N SER A 66 23.42 -46.91 -4.43
CA SER A 66 24.59 -47.19 -5.27
C SER A 66 25.41 -45.92 -5.49
N LEU A 67 24.77 -44.81 -5.86
CA LEU A 67 25.46 -43.53 -6.05
C LEU A 67 26.20 -43.07 -4.78
N LEU A 68 25.55 -43.17 -3.62
CA LEU A 68 26.18 -42.79 -2.36
C LEU A 68 27.34 -43.71 -1.99
N SER A 69 27.25 -45.00 -2.33
CA SER A 69 28.34 -45.96 -2.14
C SER A 69 29.51 -45.69 -3.09
N ASP A 70 29.24 -45.31 -4.34
CA ASP A 70 30.25 -44.89 -5.31
C ASP A 70 30.99 -43.64 -4.83
N LEU A 71 30.26 -42.64 -4.34
CA LEU A 71 30.86 -41.42 -3.77
C LEU A 71 31.73 -41.69 -2.53
N VAL A 72 31.45 -42.76 -1.77
CA VAL A 72 32.34 -43.24 -0.70
C VAL A 72 33.61 -43.85 -1.28
N GLY A 73 33.48 -44.72 -2.30
CA GLY A 73 34.62 -45.32 -2.99
C GLY A 73 35.54 -44.30 -3.67
N GLU A 74 34.97 -43.19 -4.17
CA GLU A 74 35.66 -42.07 -4.79
C GLU A 74 36.31 -41.11 -3.76
N GLY A 75 35.99 -41.24 -2.46
CA GLY A 75 36.54 -40.42 -1.39
C GLY A 75 35.86 -39.04 -1.19
N ALA A 76 34.77 -38.76 -1.90
CA ALA A 76 33.99 -37.52 -1.74
C ALA A 76 33.08 -37.56 -0.49
N VAL A 77 32.61 -38.76 -0.11
CA VAL A 77 31.77 -39.02 1.05
C VAL A 77 32.52 -39.92 2.04
N VAL A 78 32.55 -39.56 3.32
CA VAL A 78 33.15 -40.35 4.39
C VAL A 78 32.24 -41.54 4.75
N SER A 79 30.94 -41.28 4.86
CA SER A 79 29.94 -42.30 5.14
C SER A 79 28.53 -41.82 4.76
N TRP A 80 27.64 -42.76 4.50
CA TRP A 80 26.20 -42.51 4.45
C TRP A 80 25.47 -43.55 5.29
N LEU A 81 24.41 -43.12 5.99
CA LEU A 81 23.64 -43.99 6.88
C LEU A 81 22.14 -43.83 6.62
N PRO A 82 21.38 -44.92 6.42
CA PRO A 82 19.93 -44.85 6.42
C PRO A 82 19.43 -44.50 7.83
N CYS A 83 18.41 -43.66 7.91
CA CYS A 83 17.84 -43.17 9.16
C CYS A 83 16.31 -43.16 9.05
N VAL A 84 15.64 -43.30 10.20
CA VAL A 84 14.20 -43.08 10.28
C VAL A 84 13.92 -41.59 10.09
N TYR A 85 13.02 -41.24 9.17
CA TYR A 85 12.55 -39.88 9.03
C TYR A 85 11.44 -39.59 10.04
N GLU A 86 11.66 -38.60 10.90
CA GLU A 86 10.65 -38.10 11.83
C GLU A 86 10.22 -36.69 11.39
N PRO A 87 9.02 -36.52 10.81
CA PRO A 87 8.54 -35.20 10.42
C PRO A 87 8.24 -34.32 11.64
N GLU A 88 8.65 -33.05 11.57
CA GLU A 88 8.46 -32.07 12.64
C GLU A 88 7.00 -31.52 12.66
N CYS A 89 6.01 -32.41 12.61
CA CYS A 89 4.59 -32.06 12.48
C CYS A 89 4.14 -31.02 13.52
N ALA A 90 4.61 -31.13 14.76
CA ALA A 90 4.29 -30.15 15.80
C ALA A 90 4.83 -28.75 15.46
N ALA A 91 6.04 -28.64 14.91
CA ALA A 91 6.63 -27.37 14.52
C ALA A 91 5.93 -26.78 13.29
N PHE A 92 5.52 -27.62 12.34
CA PHE A 92 4.86 -27.16 11.12
C PHE A 92 3.35 -26.94 11.24
N GLY A 93 2.77 -27.13 12.44
CA GLY A 93 1.36 -26.81 12.68
C GLY A 93 0.39 -27.95 12.40
N GLY A 94 0.86 -29.20 12.44
CA GLY A 94 0.05 -30.41 12.29
C GLY A 94 0.40 -31.21 11.03
N PRO A 95 -0.15 -32.44 10.86
CA PRO A 95 0.16 -33.32 9.74
C PRO A 95 -0.17 -32.70 8.36
N ASP A 96 -1.31 -32.03 8.22
CA ASP A 96 -1.70 -31.42 6.95
C ASP A 96 -0.80 -30.24 6.55
N ALA A 97 -0.38 -29.46 7.55
CA ALA A 97 0.57 -28.37 7.33
C ALA A 97 1.99 -28.90 7.04
N MET A 98 2.35 -30.04 7.63
CA MET A 98 3.59 -30.74 7.30
C MET A 98 3.60 -31.26 5.85
N ASN A 99 2.46 -31.74 5.34
CA ASN A 99 2.32 -32.13 3.94
C ASN A 99 2.53 -30.94 2.99
N ALA A 100 2.00 -29.76 3.33
CA ALA A 100 2.28 -28.53 2.60
C ALA A 100 3.78 -28.17 2.65
N ALA A 101 4.41 -28.30 3.83
CA ALA A 101 5.83 -28.07 4.01
C ALA A 101 6.69 -29.03 3.16
N HIS A 102 6.34 -30.32 3.08
CA HIS A 102 7.03 -31.28 2.22
C HIS A 102 6.95 -30.92 0.74
N GLY A 103 5.76 -30.53 0.27
CA GLY A 103 5.57 -30.06 -1.10
C GLY A 103 6.45 -28.85 -1.42
N LEU A 104 6.51 -27.88 -0.48
CA LEU A 104 7.41 -26.74 -0.60
C LEU A 104 8.87 -27.17 -0.59
N PHE A 105 9.29 -28.01 0.36
CA PHE A 105 10.69 -28.42 0.50
C PHE A 105 11.20 -29.10 -0.75
N HIS A 106 10.35 -29.91 -1.37
CA HIS A 106 10.69 -30.54 -2.63
C HIS A 106 10.92 -29.51 -3.75
N SER A 107 9.96 -28.63 -4.01
CA SER A 107 10.09 -27.60 -5.03
C SER A 107 11.27 -26.67 -4.76
N ASP A 108 11.43 -26.24 -3.51
CA ASP A 108 12.51 -25.37 -3.07
C ASP A 108 13.88 -26.07 -3.23
N SER A 109 13.96 -27.38 -3.00
CA SER A 109 15.23 -28.13 -3.14
C SER A 109 15.66 -28.23 -4.61
N ARG A 110 14.71 -28.37 -5.53
CA ARG A 110 15.00 -28.34 -6.98
C ARG A 110 15.60 -27.00 -7.39
N HIS A 111 15.01 -25.90 -6.92
CA HIS A 111 15.49 -24.58 -7.25
C HIS A 111 16.81 -24.23 -6.54
N LEU A 112 17.02 -24.67 -5.30
CA LEU A 112 18.29 -24.45 -4.60
C LEU A 112 19.50 -25.15 -5.25
N LEU A 113 19.29 -26.24 -6.00
CA LEU A 113 20.34 -26.90 -6.78
C LEU A 113 20.57 -26.28 -8.16
N THR A 114 19.52 -25.73 -8.76
CA THR A 114 19.58 -25.20 -10.14
C THR A 114 19.81 -23.70 -10.21
N TYR A 115 19.52 -22.97 -9.12
CA TYR A 115 19.68 -21.53 -9.05
C TYR A 115 21.13 -21.15 -8.74
N GLN A 116 21.74 -20.41 -9.66
CA GLN A 116 23.08 -19.85 -9.48
C GLN A 116 22.99 -18.33 -9.29
N PRO A 117 23.29 -17.82 -8.09
CA PRO A 117 23.41 -16.38 -7.87
C PRO A 117 24.62 -15.82 -8.61
N ASP A 118 24.42 -14.73 -9.36
CA ASP A 118 25.46 -13.98 -10.06
C ASP A 118 25.05 -12.49 -10.13
N PRO A 119 25.83 -11.59 -10.76
CA PRO A 119 25.47 -10.16 -10.83
C PRO A 119 24.17 -9.83 -11.58
N GLU A 120 23.69 -10.71 -12.46
CA GLU A 120 22.45 -10.53 -13.22
C GLU A 120 21.23 -11.17 -12.50
N HIS A 121 21.48 -12.08 -11.56
CA HIS A 121 20.47 -12.76 -10.74
C HIS A 121 20.45 -12.28 -9.29
N LEU A 122 19.35 -12.53 -8.57
CA LEU A 122 19.31 -12.22 -7.13
C LEU A 122 20.32 -13.06 -6.32
N GLY A 123 20.92 -12.43 -5.30
CA GLY A 123 21.69 -13.14 -4.30
C GLY A 123 20.80 -14.03 -3.41
N ARG A 124 21.40 -15.00 -2.70
CA ARG A 124 20.65 -15.93 -1.83
C ARG A 124 19.91 -15.22 -0.70
N LYS A 125 20.45 -14.10 -0.20
CA LYS A 125 19.84 -13.32 0.89
C LYS A 125 18.61 -12.58 0.39
N GLU A 126 18.75 -11.98 -0.78
CA GLU A 126 17.72 -11.24 -1.49
C GLU A 126 16.56 -12.16 -1.87
N THR A 127 16.87 -13.33 -2.44
CA THR A 127 15.89 -14.36 -2.79
C THR A 127 15.15 -14.88 -1.56
N ALA A 128 15.84 -15.10 -0.43
CA ALA A 128 15.19 -15.55 0.80
C ALA A 128 14.18 -14.53 1.35
N VAL A 129 14.51 -13.23 1.33
CA VAL A 129 13.58 -12.14 1.72
C VAL A 129 12.39 -12.08 0.77
N LEU A 130 12.63 -12.15 -0.54
CA LEU A 130 11.58 -12.11 -1.56
C LEU A 130 10.61 -13.28 -1.40
N LEU A 131 11.11 -14.52 -1.35
CA LEU A 131 10.28 -15.73 -1.25
C LEU A 131 9.52 -15.81 0.07
N ALA A 132 10.14 -15.41 1.19
CA ALA A 132 9.45 -15.28 2.47
C ALA A 132 8.26 -14.31 2.35
N SER A 133 8.47 -13.16 1.70
CA SER A 133 7.43 -12.14 1.50
C SER A 133 6.32 -12.64 0.59
N VAL A 134 6.66 -13.39 -0.47
CA VAL A 134 5.67 -14.08 -1.33
C VAL A 134 4.82 -15.06 -0.53
N MET A 135 5.41 -15.88 0.34
CA MET A 135 4.66 -16.82 1.19
C MET A 135 3.70 -16.08 2.14
N MET A 136 4.15 -14.99 2.77
CA MET A 136 3.31 -14.23 3.68
C MET A 136 2.15 -13.54 2.96
N ARG A 137 2.39 -12.96 1.77
CA ARG A 137 1.32 -12.41 0.92
C ARG A 137 0.36 -13.50 0.45
N GLY A 138 0.88 -14.66 0.04
CA GLY A 138 0.05 -15.82 -0.30
C GLY A 138 -0.80 -16.31 0.87
N ALA A 139 -0.34 -16.11 2.11
CA ALA A 139 -1.11 -16.40 3.33
C ALA A 139 -2.10 -15.28 3.72
N GLY A 140 -2.16 -14.18 2.95
CA GLY A 140 -3.05 -13.05 3.20
C GLY A 140 -2.62 -12.15 4.36
N LEU A 141 -1.36 -12.20 4.80
CA LEU A 141 -0.86 -11.37 5.90
C LEU A 141 -0.64 -9.93 5.45
N ASP A 142 -1.16 -8.97 6.22
CA ASP A 142 -0.88 -7.56 6.02
C ASP A 142 0.59 -7.20 6.33
N TRP A 143 0.96 -5.94 6.10
CA TRP A 143 2.32 -5.46 6.27
C TRP A 143 2.85 -5.58 7.72
N PHE A 144 2.02 -5.30 8.73
CA PHE A 144 2.43 -5.39 10.13
C PHE A 144 2.42 -6.84 10.65
N GLU A 145 1.52 -7.68 10.15
CA GLU A 145 1.55 -9.12 10.38
C GLU A 145 2.78 -9.78 9.78
N GLN A 146 3.22 -9.32 8.60
CA GLN A 146 4.52 -9.69 8.03
C GLN A 146 5.67 -9.31 8.95
N ALA A 147 5.64 -8.11 9.55
CA ALA A 147 6.63 -7.75 10.56
C ALA A 147 6.58 -8.60 11.82
N ASP A 148 5.40 -9.03 12.27
CA ASP A 148 5.30 -9.95 13.40
C ASP A 148 5.90 -11.32 13.06
N VAL A 149 5.74 -11.80 11.83
CA VAL A 149 6.46 -12.99 11.34
C VAL A 149 7.97 -12.76 11.38
N TRP A 150 8.47 -11.64 10.85
CA TRP A 150 9.90 -11.30 10.91
C TRP A 150 10.40 -11.15 12.34
N ALA A 151 9.61 -10.60 13.25
CA ALA A 151 9.91 -10.51 14.68
C ALA A 151 10.01 -11.91 15.31
N LYS A 152 9.14 -12.85 14.93
CA LYS A 152 9.21 -14.25 15.35
C LYS A 152 10.46 -14.95 14.81
N VAL A 153 10.85 -14.67 13.57
CA VAL A 153 12.11 -15.17 13.00
C VAL A 153 13.30 -14.61 13.77
N ALA A 154 13.32 -13.30 14.04
CA ALA A 154 14.36 -12.63 14.83
C ALA A 154 14.45 -13.18 16.25
N ALA A 155 13.33 -13.44 16.91
CA ALA A 155 13.28 -14.05 18.24
C ALA A 155 13.87 -15.47 18.26
N LEU A 156 13.67 -16.25 17.19
CA LEU A 156 14.26 -17.59 17.02
C LEU A 156 15.71 -17.56 16.52
N ARG A 157 16.21 -16.38 16.13
CA ARG A 157 17.57 -16.11 15.64
C ARG A 157 18.15 -14.89 16.36
N PRO A 158 18.32 -14.95 17.69
CA PRO A 158 18.80 -13.81 18.47
C PRO A 158 20.17 -13.34 17.99
N VAL A 159 20.35 -12.02 18.05
CA VAL A 159 21.51 -11.28 17.56
C VAL A 159 22.79 -11.80 18.20
N THR A 160 23.70 -12.26 17.36
CA THR A 160 25.05 -12.72 17.72
C THR A 160 26.11 -11.67 17.40
N SER A 161 25.88 -10.86 16.36
CA SER A 161 26.68 -9.69 15.99
C SER A 161 25.75 -8.60 15.44
N ALA A 162 25.67 -7.47 16.11
CA ALA A 162 24.77 -6.38 15.71
C ALA A 162 25.39 -5.58 14.55
N LEU A 163 24.64 -5.37 13.48
CA LEU A 163 24.99 -4.39 12.47
C LEU A 163 24.93 -2.99 13.08
N SER A 164 25.79 -2.07 12.62
CA SER A 164 25.70 -0.69 13.05
C SER A 164 24.37 -0.08 12.61
N PRO A 165 23.77 0.84 13.38
CA PRO A 165 22.54 1.53 12.99
C PRO A 165 22.63 2.17 11.60
N ALA A 166 23.79 2.73 11.25
CA ALA A 166 24.06 3.28 9.92
C ALA A 166 23.93 2.23 8.81
N ARG A 167 24.47 1.01 9.02
CA ARG A 167 24.37 -0.08 8.04
C ARG A 167 22.96 -0.63 7.95
N VAL A 168 22.22 -0.66 9.05
CA VAL A 168 20.80 -1.06 9.08
C VAL A 168 19.96 -0.05 8.29
N ALA A 169 20.13 1.25 8.55
CA ALA A 169 19.45 2.32 7.81
C ALA A 169 19.76 2.27 6.30
N GLU A 170 21.00 1.97 5.93
CA GLU A 170 21.40 1.81 4.52
C GLU A 170 20.71 0.62 3.84
N LEU A 171 20.58 -0.52 4.53
CA LEU A 171 20.02 -1.75 3.96
C LEU A 171 18.48 -1.78 3.98
N THR A 172 17.85 -1.00 4.86
CA THR A 172 16.39 -1.00 5.07
C THR A 172 15.59 -0.73 3.80
N PRO A 173 15.90 0.28 2.95
CA PRO A 173 15.16 0.52 1.71
C PRO A 173 15.22 -0.64 0.72
N PHE A 174 16.37 -1.34 0.64
CA PHE A 174 16.54 -2.47 -0.27
C PHE A 174 15.76 -3.69 0.18
N VAL A 175 15.78 -3.98 1.50
CA VAL A 175 14.96 -5.05 2.08
C VAL A 175 13.47 -4.74 1.90
N ARG A 176 13.05 -3.49 2.16
CA ARG A 176 11.66 -3.06 1.90
C ARG A 176 11.25 -3.27 0.44
N LYS A 177 12.12 -2.91 -0.52
CA LYS A 177 11.88 -3.12 -1.96
C LYS A 177 11.70 -4.60 -2.30
N LEU A 178 12.51 -5.49 -1.73
CA LEU A 178 12.36 -6.94 -1.93
C LEU A 178 11.06 -7.47 -1.32
N MET A 179 10.68 -6.96 -0.15
CA MET A 179 9.46 -7.35 0.53
C MET A 179 8.19 -6.95 -0.22
N SER A 180 8.21 -5.87 -1.01
CA SER A 180 7.07 -5.40 -1.81
C SER A 180 7.15 -5.73 -3.30
N ALA A 181 8.22 -6.36 -3.77
CA ALA A 181 8.41 -6.65 -5.20
C ALA A 181 7.42 -7.70 -5.72
N ASP A 182 6.99 -7.51 -6.98
CA ASP A 182 6.28 -8.51 -7.77
C ASP A 182 7.25 -9.60 -8.24
N ALA A 183 7.25 -10.71 -7.50
CA ALA A 183 8.15 -11.84 -7.77
C ALA A 183 7.83 -12.58 -9.08
N HIS A 184 6.59 -12.52 -9.58
CA HIS A 184 6.23 -13.11 -10.87
C HIS A 184 6.80 -12.29 -12.01
N ALA A 185 6.73 -10.96 -11.93
CA ALA A 185 7.40 -10.07 -12.89
C ALA A 185 8.92 -10.28 -12.91
N LEU A 186 9.56 -10.49 -11.75
CA LEU A 186 10.99 -10.81 -11.66
C LEU A 186 11.38 -12.17 -12.28
N SER A 187 10.39 -13.04 -12.50
CA SER A 187 10.59 -14.38 -13.10
C SER A 187 10.39 -14.40 -14.61
N LEU A 188 9.95 -13.29 -15.21
CA LEU A 188 9.78 -13.14 -16.67
C LEU A 188 11.14 -13.11 -17.39
N ARG A 189 11.10 -13.04 -18.73
CA ARG A 189 12.31 -13.00 -19.57
C ARG A 189 13.20 -11.81 -19.17
N ASP A 190 14.49 -12.07 -19.01
CA ASP A 190 15.52 -11.09 -18.59
C ASP A 190 15.35 -10.55 -17.15
N GLY A 191 14.46 -11.15 -16.35
CA GLY A 191 14.32 -10.85 -14.93
C GLY A 191 15.34 -11.58 -14.04
N PRO A 192 15.63 -11.08 -12.82
CA PRO A 192 16.68 -11.63 -11.95
C PRO A 192 16.32 -12.98 -11.29
N LEU A 193 15.10 -13.49 -11.54
CA LEU A 193 14.65 -14.86 -11.24
C LEU A 193 14.18 -15.60 -12.50
N HIS A 194 14.67 -15.22 -13.68
CA HIS A 194 14.29 -15.85 -14.93
C HIS A 194 14.42 -17.38 -14.87
N GLY A 195 13.36 -18.10 -15.26
CA GLY A 195 13.32 -19.58 -15.21
C GLY A 195 12.92 -20.17 -13.85
N HIS A 196 12.72 -19.34 -12.82
CA HIS A 196 12.38 -19.78 -11.45
C HIS A 196 10.97 -19.40 -11.00
N GLY A 197 10.04 -19.09 -11.91
CA GLY A 197 8.64 -18.73 -11.55
C GLY A 197 7.86 -19.83 -10.81
N ALA A 198 8.19 -21.11 -11.04
CA ALA A 198 7.64 -22.23 -10.28
C ALA A 198 8.05 -22.17 -8.80
N TRP A 199 9.21 -21.59 -8.49
CA TRP A 199 9.70 -21.41 -7.12
C TRP A 199 8.83 -20.41 -6.37
N VAL A 200 8.57 -19.26 -6.99
CA VAL A 200 7.69 -18.21 -6.48
C VAL A 200 6.29 -18.78 -6.23
N THR A 201 5.74 -19.49 -7.22
CA THR A 201 4.43 -20.14 -7.14
C THR A 201 4.35 -21.14 -5.98
N ALA A 202 5.42 -21.89 -5.72
CA ALA A 202 5.45 -22.86 -4.62
C ALA A 202 5.36 -22.17 -3.24
N PHE A 203 6.09 -21.07 -3.04
CA PHE A 203 6.02 -20.29 -1.80
C PHE A 203 4.64 -19.67 -1.60
N GLU A 204 4.08 -19.06 -2.64
CA GLU A 204 2.76 -18.45 -2.65
C GLU A 204 1.66 -19.48 -2.33
N ARG A 205 1.65 -20.61 -3.03
CA ARG A 205 0.69 -21.70 -2.83
C ARG A 205 0.79 -22.31 -1.44
N THR A 206 2.00 -22.38 -0.88
CA THR A 206 2.19 -22.87 0.49
C THR A 206 1.60 -21.89 1.50
N GLY A 207 1.84 -20.59 1.34
CA GLY A 207 1.20 -19.55 2.13
C GLY A 207 -0.33 -19.66 2.12
N ALA A 208 -0.92 -19.73 0.93
CA ALA A 208 -2.38 -19.87 0.76
C ALA A 208 -2.92 -21.16 1.39
N THR A 209 -2.16 -22.25 1.32
CA THR A 209 -2.54 -23.52 1.94
C THR A 209 -2.52 -23.44 3.47
N LEU A 210 -1.49 -22.82 4.05
CA LEU A 210 -1.40 -22.61 5.50
C LEU A 210 -2.54 -21.71 6.00
N ALA A 211 -2.89 -20.65 5.25
CA ALA A 211 -4.02 -19.79 5.57
C ALA A 211 -5.36 -20.56 5.58
N ARG A 212 -5.60 -21.40 4.56
CA ARG A 212 -6.80 -22.26 4.53
C ARG A 212 -6.85 -23.25 5.69
N LEU A 213 -5.71 -23.81 6.09
CA LEU A 213 -5.64 -24.68 7.27
C LEU A 213 -5.92 -23.90 8.56
N ALA A 214 -5.43 -22.66 8.67
CA ALA A 214 -5.70 -21.79 9.80
C ALA A 214 -7.20 -21.45 9.92
N GLN A 215 -7.83 -21.04 8.82
CA GLN A 215 -9.26 -20.70 8.75
C GLN A 215 -10.17 -21.87 9.15
N ARG A 216 -9.75 -23.10 8.87
CA ARG A 216 -10.50 -24.33 9.23
C ARG A 216 -10.17 -24.86 10.63
N GLY A 217 -9.33 -24.16 11.40
CA GLY A 217 -8.88 -24.62 12.72
C GLY A 217 -8.00 -25.86 12.68
N ALA A 218 -7.39 -26.18 11.53
CA ALA A 218 -6.57 -27.37 11.34
C ALA A 218 -5.09 -27.17 11.73
N LEU A 219 -4.67 -25.93 12.01
CA LEU A 219 -3.31 -25.65 12.50
C LEU A 219 -3.20 -25.85 14.01
N THR A 220 -2.18 -26.59 14.45
CA THR A 220 -1.85 -26.76 15.88
C THR A 220 -0.99 -25.62 16.45
N ARG A 221 -0.55 -24.68 15.60
CA ARG A 221 0.20 -23.46 15.96
C ARG A 221 -0.36 -22.28 15.16
N GLY A 222 -0.25 -21.07 15.70
CA GLY A 222 -0.68 -19.86 14.98
C GLY A 222 0.00 -19.70 13.62
N LEU A 223 -0.74 -19.26 12.61
CA LEU A 223 -0.30 -19.13 11.21
C LEU A 223 1.07 -18.43 11.08
N ARG A 224 1.22 -17.26 11.72
CA ARG A 224 2.46 -16.47 11.71
C ARG A 224 3.66 -17.22 12.31
N ALA A 225 3.43 -18.03 13.34
CA ALA A 225 4.48 -18.84 13.96
C ALA A 225 4.90 -20.03 13.08
N VAL A 226 3.95 -20.61 12.33
CA VAL A 226 4.22 -21.67 11.34
C VAL A 226 5.00 -21.10 10.15
N ILE A 227 4.60 -19.94 9.62
CA ILE A 227 5.30 -19.28 8.51
C ILE A 227 6.72 -18.87 8.93
N ALA A 228 6.91 -18.29 10.12
CA ALA A 228 8.24 -17.99 10.65
C ALA A 228 9.15 -19.24 10.66
N HIS A 229 8.58 -20.41 10.96
CA HIS A 229 9.32 -21.67 10.94
C HIS A 229 9.70 -22.10 9.51
N HIS A 230 8.81 -21.90 8.53
CA HIS A 230 9.12 -22.14 7.11
C HIS A 230 10.25 -21.25 6.62
N ILE A 231 10.25 -19.96 6.96
CA ILE A 231 11.29 -19.00 6.57
C ILE A 231 12.65 -19.45 7.12
N ILE A 232 12.69 -19.86 8.39
CA ILE A 232 13.91 -20.38 9.01
C ILE A 232 14.39 -21.65 8.29
N PHE A 233 13.47 -22.57 7.97
CA PHE A 233 13.81 -23.81 7.28
C PHE A 233 14.37 -23.55 5.87
N HIS A 234 13.73 -22.66 5.11
CA HIS A 234 14.21 -22.22 3.82
C HIS A 234 15.61 -21.60 3.93
N ALA A 235 15.82 -20.65 4.85
CA ALA A 235 17.11 -20.01 5.03
C ALA A 235 18.23 -21.00 5.40
N ASN A 236 17.94 -21.97 6.27
CA ASN A 236 18.88 -23.04 6.60
C ASN A 236 19.20 -23.89 5.36
N ARG A 237 18.21 -24.21 4.51
CA ARG A 237 18.40 -25.02 3.29
C ARG A 237 19.16 -24.27 2.21
N ALA A 238 18.92 -22.97 2.07
CA ALA A 238 19.67 -22.08 1.20
C ALA A 238 21.12 -21.83 1.67
N GLY A 239 21.47 -22.25 2.89
CA GLY A 239 22.81 -22.11 3.47
C GLY A 239 23.10 -20.73 4.03
N LEU A 240 22.08 -19.94 4.35
CA LEU A 240 22.27 -18.63 4.99
C LEU A 240 22.81 -18.83 6.40
N LEU A 241 23.85 -18.08 6.74
CA LEU A 241 24.44 -18.09 8.07
C LEU A 241 23.43 -17.58 9.10
N ARG A 242 23.55 -18.05 10.34
CA ARG A 242 22.67 -17.64 11.44
C ARG A 242 22.67 -16.11 11.64
N ASP A 243 23.84 -15.48 11.48
CA ASP A 243 24.00 -14.02 11.59
C ASP A 243 23.28 -13.29 10.46
N ASP A 244 23.30 -13.84 9.24
CA ASP A 244 22.55 -13.28 8.12
C ASP A 244 21.05 -13.39 8.34
N GLN A 245 20.58 -14.54 8.86
CA GLN A 245 19.16 -14.72 9.22
C GLN A 245 18.72 -13.72 10.29
N SER A 246 19.55 -13.51 11.31
CA SER A 246 19.33 -12.50 12.35
C SER A 246 19.29 -11.09 11.75
N ALA A 247 20.29 -10.72 10.94
CA ALA A 247 20.37 -9.38 10.35
C ALA A 247 19.17 -9.10 9.43
N LEU A 248 18.86 -10.01 8.50
CA LEU A 248 17.77 -9.85 7.55
C LEU A 248 16.41 -9.76 8.25
N SER A 249 16.14 -10.61 9.25
CA SER A 249 14.87 -10.57 9.97
C SER A 249 14.70 -9.30 10.82
N ASN A 250 15.78 -8.79 11.42
CA ASN A 250 15.73 -7.51 12.14
C ASN A 250 15.56 -6.32 11.18
N ILE A 251 16.30 -6.27 10.07
CA ILE A 251 16.14 -5.22 9.06
C ILE A 251 14.74 -5.28 8.43
N ALA A 252 14.22 -6.48 8.13
CA ALA A 252 12.86 -6.64 7.57
C ALA A 252 11.77 -6.21 8.56
N ARG A 253 11.93 -6.54 9.85
CA ARG A 253 11.09 -6.03 10.93
C ARG A 253 11.15 -4.50 11.02
N GLU A 254 12.35 -3.91 10.98
CA GLU A 254 12.53 -2.45 11.05
C GLU A 254 12.08 -1.72 9.79
N ALA A 255 12.19 -2.34 8.62
CA ALA A 255 11.64 -1.84 7.36
C ALA A 255 10.12 -1.64 7.43
N VAL A 256 9.44 -2.35 8.33
CA VAL A 256 8.00 -2.23 8.57
C VAL A 256 7.70 -1.34 9.79
N MET A 257 8.37 -1.60 10.91
CA MET A 257 8.06 -1.04 12.23
C MET A 257 8.79 0.27 12.55
N GLY A 258 9.82 0.64 11.77
CA GLY A 258 10.74 1.75 12.06
C GLY A 258 11.83 1.39 13.08
N THR A 259 12.83 2.27 13.24
CA THR A 259 13.88 2.12 14.26
C THR A 259 13.25 2.27 15.65
N SER A 260 13.38 1.25 16.48
CA SER A 260 12.92 1.25 17.87
C SER A 260 13.80 2.13 18.77
N ASP A 261 13.94 3.43 18.47
CA ASP A 261 14.68 4.41 19.29
C ASP A 261 13.74 5.32 20.12
N HIS A 262 12.50 4.88 20.32
CA HIS A 262 11.60 5.45 21.34
C HIS A 262 11.42 4.45 22.47
N THR A 263 12.51 4.18 23.17
CA THR A 263 12.45 3.54 24.50
C THR A 263 11.70 4.49 25.42
N ALA A 264 10.53 4.08 25.90
CA ALA A 264 9.83 4.80 26.96
C ALA A 264 10.80 5.02 28.14
N PRO A 265 10.85 6.21 28.76
CA PRO A 265 11.64 6.40 29.96
C PRO A 265 11.13 5.43 31.05
N PRO A 266 12.00 4.93 31.93
CA PRO A 266 11.58 4.01 32.99
C PRO A 266 10.55 4.71 33.87
N THR A 267 9.36 4.13 33.98
CA THR A 267 8.34 4.56 34.93
C THR A 267 8.89 4.46 36.34
N GLU A 268 9.28 5.61 36.91
CA GLU A 268 9.39 5.76 38.35
C GLU A 268 8.00 5.59 38.97
N SER A 269 7.95 4.67 39.93
CA SER A 269 6.82 4.39 40.79
C SER A 269 6.34 5.66 41.49
N THR A 270 5.20 6.19 41.06
CA THR A 270 4.39 7.08 41.90
C THR A 270 3.05 6.40 42.16
N THR A 271 3.00 5.76 43.31
CA THR A 271 1.78 5.41 44.01
C THR A 271 0.96 6.67 44.26
N ASN A 272 -0.21 6.77 43.62
CA ASN A 272 -1.44 7.28 44.23
C ASN A 272 -2.61 6.82 43.38
N ALA A 273 -3.18 5.70 43.80
CA ALA A 273 -4.47 5.23 43.35
C ALA A 273 -5.55 6.08 44.05
N ASP A 274 -6.13 7.03 43.32
CA ASP A 274 -7.45 7.55 43.67
C ASP A 274 -8.51 6.72 42.97
N SER A 275 -9.31 6.08 43.83
CA SER A 275 -10.44 5.21 43.54
C SER A 275 -11.53 5.97 42.77
N VAL A 276 -11.74 5.63 41.50
CA VAL A 276 -13.00 5.97 40.81
C VAL A 276 -14.01 4.88 41.13
N LYS A 277 -14.97 5.25 41.97
CA LYS A 277 -16.14 4.45 42.35
C LYS A 277 -17.08 4.25 41.16
N GLY A 278 -17.57 3.01 41.04
CA GLY A 278 -18.94 2.71 40.58
C GLY A 278 -19.28 3.11 39.16
N VAL A 279 -19.17 2.15 38.24
CA VAL A 279 -19.86 2.19 36.94
C VAL A 279 -21.37 2.22 37.23
N ASN A 280 -22.00 3.38 37.04
CA ASN A 280 -23.43 3.48 36.82
C ASN A 280 -23.70 3.25 35.34
N THR A 281 -24.38 2.15 35.03
CA THR A 281 -25.00 1.88 33.75
C THR A 281 -26.31 2.67 33.68
N ASP A 282 -26.23 3.96 33.35
CA ASP A 282 -27.41 4.73 32.97
C ASP A 282 -27.30 5.12 31.49
N THR A 283 -28.11 4.42 30.69
CA THR A 283 -28.46 4.70 29.31
C THR A 283 -28.90 6.16 29.16
N ILE A 284 -28.06 7.02 28.59
CA ILE A 284 -28.52 8.32 28.10
C ILE A 284 -29.19 8.08 26.75
N THR A 285 -30.52 7.96 26.78
CA THR A 285 -31.37 8.19 25.60
C THR A 285 -31.22 9.65 25.17
N THR A 286 -30.35 9.90 24.20
CA THR A 286 -30.26 11.19 23.49
C THR A 286 -31.52 11.39 22.64
N PRO A 287 -32.17 12.57 22.61
CA PRO A 287 -33.40 12.75 21.85
C PRO A 287 -33.14 12.62 20.34
N THR A 288 -33.69 11.57 19.73
CA THR A 288 -33.62 11.28 18.28
C THR A 288 -33.97 12.50 17.41
N SER A 289 -34.83 13.41 17.91
CA SER A 289 -35.26 14.62 17.21
C SER A 289 -34.15 15.63 16.91
N ASP A 290 -33.15 15.77 17.78
CA ASP A 290 -32.06 16.74 17.57
C ASP A 290 -31.06 16.25 16.52
N ALA A 291 -30.72 14.96 16.56
CA ALA A 291 -29.87 14.34 15.55
C ALA A 291 -30.52 14.36 14.16
N GLU A 292 -31.82 14.11 14.06
CA GLU A 292 -32.58 14.21 12.81
C GLU A 292 -32.58 15.63 12.25
N ARG A 293 -32.80 16.63 13.10
CA ARG A 293 -32.77 18.05 12.71
C ARG A 293 -31.40 18.46 12.17
N LEU A 294 -30.31 18.13 12.88
CA LEU A 294 -28.95 18.45 12.47
C LEU A 294 -28.55 17.72 11.18
N ARG A 295 -28.90 16.44 11.05
CA ARG A 295 -28.71 15.67 9.82
C ARG A 295 -29.39 16.33 8.62
N ASN A 296 -30.66 16.70 8.76
CA ASN A 296 -31.40 17.32 7.68
C ASN A 296 -30.85 18.70 7.30
N ALA A 297 -30.45 19.50 8.29
CA ALA A 297 -29.83 20.80 8.05
C ALA A 297 -28.48 20.69 7.31
N LEU A 298 -27.65 19.70 7.67
CA LEU A 298 -26.41 19.40 6.94
C LEU A 298 -26.73 19.05 5.48
N VAL A 299 -27.69 18.15 5.24
CA VAL A 299 -28.04 17.75 3.87
C VAL A 299 -28.61 18.92 3.06
N ASP A 300 -29.42 19.79 3.66
CA ASP A 300 -29.92 21.01 3.00
C ASP A 300 -28.76 21.93 2.57
N GLN A 301 -27.75 22.08 3.44
CA GLN A 301 -26.54 22.84 3.13
C GLN A 301 -25.77 22.20 1.96
N LEU A 302 -25.54 20.88 2.00
CA LEU A 302 -24.82 20.14 0.95
C LEU A 302 -25.56 20.12 -0.40
N ARG A 303 -26.87 20.32 -0.42
CA ARG A 303 -27.63 20.52 -1.66
C ARG A 303 -27.48 21.93 -2.19
N ALA A 304 -27.54 22.92 -1.31
CA ALA A 304 -27.39 24.33 -1.68
C ALA A 304 -25.99 24.63 -2.24
N ASP A 305 -24.95 23.94 -1.75
CA ASP A 305 -23.58 24.09 -2.24
C ASP A 305 -23.24 23.22 -3.48
N GLY A 306 -24.16 22.32 -3.88
CA GLY A 306 -24.01 21.47 -5.06
C GLY A 306 -23.18 20.19 -4.84
N SER A 307 -22.80 19.87 -3.60
CA SER A 307 -22.09 18.63 -3.25
C SER A 307 -22.99 17.39 -3.34
N VAL A 308 -24.29 17.53 -3.08
CA VAL A 308 -25.31 16.50 -3.27
C VAL A 308 -26.11 16.80 -4.54
N ARG A 309 -26.01 15.92 -5.53
CA ARG A 309 -26.57 16.12 -6.87
C ARG A 309 -27.75 15.20 -7.15
N THR A 310 -27.74 13.97 -6.63
CA THR A 310 -28.81 12.99 -6.88
C THR A 310 -29.79 12.83 -5.70
N PRO A 311 -31.08 12.54 -5.97
CA PRO A 311 -32.05 12.22 -4.92
C PRO A 311 -31.69 10.97 -4.11
N ALA A 312 -31.00 9.99 -4.71
CA ALA A 312 -30.60 8.76 -4.05
C ALA A 312 -29.56 9.04 -2.95
N VAL A 313 -28.51 9.81 -3.27
CA VAL A 313 -27.48 10.21 -2.29
C VAL A 313 -28.07 11.12 -1.20
N GLU A 314 -28.96 12.04 -1.56
CA GLU A 314 -29.69 12.85 -0.57
C GLU A 314 -30.44 11.95 0.43
N THR A 315 -31.19 10.97 -0.07
CA THR A 315 -32.00 10.08 0.75
C THR A 315 -31.12 9.23 1.67
N ALA A 316 -30.00 8.72 1.16
CA ALA A 316 -29.03 7.98 1.96
C ALA A 316 -28.48 8.82 3.12
N LEU A 317 -28.04 10.05 2.85
CA LEU A 317 -27.51 10.97 3.88
C LEU A 317 -28.56 11.37 4.91
N ARG A 318 -29.84 11.49 4.52
CA ARG A 318 -30.95 11.76 5.44
C ARG A 318 -31.39 10.55 6.25
N THR A 319 -31.02 9.34 5.82
CA THR A 319 -31.46 8.09 6.46
C THR A 319 -30.40 7.53 7.39
N VAL A 320 -29.15 7.46 6.94
CA VAL A 320 -28.05 6.85 7.70
C VAL A 320 -27.62 7.78 8.85
N PRO A 321 -27.66 7.33 10.12
CA PRO A 321 -27.40 8.20 11.26
C PRO A 321 -25.89 8.37 11.50
N ARG A 322 -25.26 9.34 10.84
CA ARG A 322 -23.80 9.62 10.95
C ARG A 322 -23.26 9.62 12.38
N HIS A 323 -24.01 10.16 13.35
CA HIS A 323 -23.61 10.20 14.76
C HIS A 323 -23.41 8.81 15.41
N VAL A 324 -24.04 7.75 14.88
CA VAL A 324 -23.82 6.37 15.34
C VAL A 324 -22.42 5.87 14.97
N PHE A 325 -21.84 6.40 13.89
CA PHE A 325 -20.52 6.04 13.37
C PHE A 325 -19.38 6.88 13.98
N VAL A 326 -19.70 7.93 14.73
CA VAL A 326 -18.75 8.77 15.48
C VAL A 326 -19.27 9.02 16.90
N PRO A 327 -19.43 7.96 17.72
CA PRO A 327 -20.18 8.03 18.98
C PRO A 327 -19.55 8.94 20.04
N ASP A 328 -18.24 9.16 19.97
CA ASP A 328 -17.48 9.96 20.95
C ASP A 328 -17.45 11.46 20.63
N VAL A 329 -18.18 11.89 19.60
CA VAL A 329 -18.16 13.27 19.07
C VAL A 329 -19.50 13.96 19.33
N PRO A 330 -19.51 15.25 19.75
CA PRO A 330 -20.75 16.01 19.90
C PRO A 330 -21.60 15.97 18.62
N LEU A 331 -22.93 15.93 18.76
CA LEU A 331 -23.84 15.85 17.60
C LEU A 331 -23.62 16.99 16.59
N GLU A 332 -23.31 18.20 17.07
CA GLU A 332 -23.04 19.35 16.22
C GLU A 332 -21.79 19.13 15.34
N ASP A 333 -20.74 18.53 15.91
CA ASP A 333 -19.50 18.20 15.20
C ASP A 333 -19.70 17.01 14.25
N ALA A 334 -20.49 16.00 14.66
CA ALA A 334 -20.83 14.85 13.82
C ALA A 334 -21.58 15.27 12.54
N TYR A 335 -22.38 16.35 12.63
CA TYR A 335 -23.15 16.93 11.53
C TYR A 335 -22.57 18.25 10.98
N ALA A 336 -21.35 18.60 11.34
CA ALA A 336 -20.60 19.65 10.66
C ALA A 336 -20.09 19.14 9.31
N ASN A 337 -20.01 20.01 8.29
CA ASN A 337 -19.38 19.67 7.02
C ASN A 337 -17.84 19.71 7.12
N ALA A 338 -17.29 18.91 8.04
CA ALA A 338 -15.86 18.80 8.34
C ALA A 338 -15.48 17.32 8.56
N PRO A 339 -14.22 16.94 8.33
CA PRO A 339 -13.74 15.61 8.68
C PRO A 339 -13.65 15.46 10.21
N VAL A 340 -13.89 14.24 10.70
CA VAL A 340 -13.69 13.87 12.11
C VAL A 340 -12.51 12.90 12.19
N HIS A 341 -11.42 13.33 12.80
CA HIS A 341 -10.23 12.49 12.97
C HIS A 341 -10.47 11.45 14.07
N ILE A 342 -10.29 10.17 13.75
CA ILE A 342 -10.62 9.05 14.66
C ILE A 342 -9.38 8.26 15.08
N LYS A 343 -8.28 8.38 14.35
CA LYS A 343 -7.02 7.67 14.65
C LYS A 343 -5.81 8.53 14.30
N TYR A 344 -4.77 8.41 15.12
CA TYR A 344 -3.50 9.14 15.00
C TYR A 344 -2.32 8.17 15.05
N ASP A 345 -1.25 8.48 14.31
CA ASP A 345 0.05 7.79 14.40
C ASP A 345 0.81 8.25 15.65
N THR A 346 1.93 7.59 15.95
CA THR A 346 2.81 7.90 17.09
C THR A 346 3.38 9.32 17.06
N ASP A 347 3.46 9.95 15.90
CA ASP A 347 3.94 11.33 15.73
C ASP A 347 2.80 12.39 15.85
N GLY A 348 1.57 11.94 16.14
CA GLY A 348 0.39 12.79 16.24
C GLY A 348 -0.28 13.12 14.90
N SER A 349 0.22 12.61 13.78
CA SER A 349 -0.42 12.74 12.46
C SER A 349 -1.72 11.93 12.43
N SER A 350 -2.82 12.51 11.94
CA SER A 350 -4.03 11.71 11.75
C SER A 350 -3.80 10.66 10.66
N ILE A 351 -4.25 9.43 10.92
CA ILE A 351 -4.12 8.28 10.01
C ILE A 351 -5.45 7.65 9.61
N SER A 352 -6.54 8.02 10.28
CA SER A 352 -7.90 7.72 9.84
C SER A 352 -8.85 8.84 10.26
N CYS A 353 -9.85 9.10 9.42
CA CYS A 353 -10.92 10.05 9.71
C CYS A 353 -12.24 9.63 9.07
N ALA A 354 -13.37 9.97 9.70
CA ALA A 354 -14.63 10.04 8.99
C ALA A 354 -14.57 11.24 8.04
N SER A 355 -14.57 10.98 6.74
CA SER A 355 -14.38 12.02 5.71
C SER A 355 -15.46 13.10 5.77
N GLN A 356 -15.12 14.28 5.23
CA GLN A 356 -16.03 15.42 5.12
C GLN A 356 -17.32 15.03 4.37
N PRO A 357 -18.52 15.30 4.92
CA PRO A 357 -19.79 14.91 4.31
C PRO A 357 -19.98 15.33 2.85
N GLY A 358 -19.60 16.56 2.49
CA GLY A 358 -19.72 17.04 1.11
C GLY A 358 -18.84 16.26 0.12
N VAL A 359 -17.64 15.86 0.52
CA VAL A 359 -16.74 15.04 -0.31
C VAL A 359 -17.32 13.63 -0.48
N VAL A 360 -17.87 13.05 0.60
CA VAL A 360 -18.55 11.75 0.57
C VAL A 360 -19.73 11.79 -0.40
N ALA A 361 -20.61 12.79 -0.28
CA ALA A 361 -21.76 12.94 -1.17
C ALA A 361 -21.36 13.00 -2.64
N LEU A 362 -20.39 13.86 -2.95
CA LEU A 362 -19.89 14.04 -4.31
C LEU A 362 -19.29 12.74 -4.88
N MET A 363 -18.55 11.98 -4.08
CA MET A 363 -18.02 10.69 -4.52
C MET A 363 -19.09 9.62 -4.69
N LEU A 364 -20.11 9.57 -3.83
CA LEU A 364 -21.24 8.65 -4.02
C LEU A 364 -22.01 8.97 -5.31
N ASP A 365 -22.19 10.25 -5.63
CA ASP A 365 -22.76 10.68 -6.91
C ASP A 365 -21.87 10.29 -8.11
N GLN A 366 -20.53 10.42 -7.99
CA GLN A 366 -19.60 9.96 -9.04
C GLN A 366 -19.61 8.43 -9.23
N LEU A 367 -19.75 7.68 -8.14
CA LEU A 367 -19.79 6.21 -8.17
C LEU A 367 -21.05 5.69 -8.85
N ASP A 368 -22.18 6.39 -8.72
CA ASP A 368 -23.48 6.00 -9.29
C ASP A 368 -23.82 4.54 -8.95
N ALA A 369 -23.73 4.18 -7.66
CA ALA A 369 -24.11 2.86 -7.18
C ALA A 369 -25.64 2.69 -7.25
N ARG A 370 -26.09 1.53 -7.73
CA ARG A 370 -27.51 1.25 -8.01
C ARG A 370 -28.03 0.09 -7.16
N GLU A 371 -29.34 0.04 -7.02
CA GLU A 371 -30.03 -1.04 -6.33
C GLU A 371 -29.65 -2.43 -6.90
N GLY A 372 -29.32 -3.36 -6.02
CA GLY A 372 -28.88 -4.72 -6.37
C GLY A 372 -27.40 -4.89 -6.69
N GLU A 373 -26.63 -3.80 -6.77
CA GLU A 373 -25.20 -3.88 -7.12
C GLU A 373 -24.32 -4.38 -5.96
N ARG A 374 -23.20 -5.01 -6.31
CA ARG A 374 -22.12 -5.40 -5.41
C ARG A 374 -21.03 -4.36 -5.41
N VAL A 375 -20.72 -3.80 -4.24
CA VAL A 375 -19.75 -2.71 -4.09
C VAL A 375 -18.58 -3.16 -3.23
N LEU A 376 -17.36 -2.90 -3.69
CA LEU A 376 -16.16 -2.96 -2.85
C LEU A 376 -15.76 -1.55 -2.41
N GLU A 377 -15.69 -1.33 -1.11
CA GLU A 377 -15.10 -0.13 -0.51
C GLU A 377 -13.72 -0.42 0.05
N LEU A 378 -12.77 0.49 -0.21
CA LEU A 378 -11.38 0.40 0.25
C LEU A 378 -11.08 1.57 1.19
N GLY A 379 -11.09 1.30 2.50
CA GLY A 379 -10.95 2.28 3.57
C GLY A 379 -12.19 2.35 4.46
N ALA A 380 -12.48 1.29 5.22
CA ALA A 380 -13.69 1.20 6.05
C ALA A 380 -13.79 2.36 7.05
N GLY A 381 -12.68 2.74 7.71
CA GLY A 381 -12.66 3.81 8.70
C GLY A 381 -13.71 3.62 9.79
N THR A 382 -14.74 4.47 9.82
CA THR A 382 -15.89 4.35 10.75
C THR A 382 -17.00 3.43 10.26
N GLY A 383 -16.97 2.96 9.01
CA GLY A 383 -18.08 2.25 8.37
C GLY A 383 -19.24 3.14 7.92
N TYR A 384 -19.16 4.48 8.10
CA TYR A 384 -20.24 5.39 7.69
C TYR A 384 -20.50 5.36 6.18
N ASN A 385 -19.44 5.39 5.36
CA ASN A 385 -19.59 5.37 3.91
C ASN A 385 -20.09 4.00 3.42
N ALA A 386 -19.62 2.90 4.01
CA ALA A 386 -20.21 1.56 3.81
C ALA A 386 -21.71 1.54 4.10
N GLY A 387 -22.15 2.19 5.18
CA GLY A 387 -23.57 2.31 5.53
C GLY A 387 -24.39 3.13 4.52
N LEU A 388 -23.80 4.18 3.94
CA LEU A 388 -24.42 4.94 2.85
C LEU A 388 -24.53 4.10 1.58
N LEU A 389 -23.47 3.39 1.20
CA LEU A 389 -23.47 2.47 0.06
C LEU A 389 -24.50 1.37 0.22
N ALA A 390 -24.60 0.79 1.43
CA ALA A 390 -25.56 -0.24 1.79
C ALA A 390 -27.00 0.21 1.60
N HIS A 391 -27.29 1.47 1.92
CA HIS A 391 -28.58 2.08 1.66
C HIS A 391 -28.83 2.28 0.16
N LEU A 392 -27.83 2.74 -0.60
CA LEU A 392 -27.94 2.98 -2.04
C LEU A 392 -28.18 1.70 -2.85
N VAL A 393 -27.53 0.60 -2.49
CA VAL A 393 -27.69 -0.68 -3.19
C VAL A 393 -28.89 -1.50 -2.72
N GLY A 394 -29.53 -1.09 -1.63
CA GLY A 394 -30.72 -1.73 -1.09
C GLY A 394 -30.49 -3.16 -0.58
N GLU A 395 -31.57 -3.81 -0.14
CA GLU A 395 -31.52 -5.14 0.47
C GLU A 395 -31.04 -6.24 -0.48
N SER A 396 -31.23 -6.07 -1.79
CA SER A 396 -30.76 -7.00 -2.82
C SER A 396 -29.29 -6.79 -3.20
N GLY A 397 -28.69 -5.67 -2.81
CA GLY A 397 -27.27 -5.38 -3.04
C GLY A 397 -26.41 -5.75 -1.85
N HIS A 398 -25.09 -5.68 -2.03
CA HIS A 398 -24.13 -6.04 -0.99
C HIS A 398 -22.88 -5.16 -1.04
N VAL A 399 -22.39 -4.75 0.12
CA VAL A 399 -21.15 -3.96 0.23
C VAL A 399 -20.12 -4.77 1.00
N THR A 400 -18.94 -4.96 0.41
CA THR A 400 -17.75 -5.41 1.13
C THR A 400 -16.89 -4.18 1.41
N THR A 401 -16.53 -3.93 2.67
CA THR A 401 -15.63 -2.83 3.04
C THR A 401 -14.37 -3.35 3.72
N LEU A 402 -13.22 -2.86 3.27
CA LEU A 402 -11.91 -3.29 3.74
C LEU A 402 -11.20 -2.19 4.53
N ASP A 403 -10.49 -2.58 5.57
CA ASP A 403 -9.46 -1.74 6.19
C ASP A 403 -8.26 -2.62 6.59
N VAL A 404 -7.08 -2.04 6.67
CA VAL A 404 -5.85 -2.76 7.08
C VAL A 404 -5.74 -2.86 8.60
N ASP A 405 -6.42 -1.96 9.32
CA ASP A 405 -6.36 -1.85 10.76
C ASP A 405 -7.54 -2.63 11.40
N ASP A 406 -7.24 -3.74 12.09
CA ASP A 406 -8.24 -4.59 12.77
C ASP A 406 -9.19 -3.80 13.69
N ASP A 407 -8.67 -2.82 14.44
CA ASP A 407 -9.47 -1.99 15.34
C ASP A 407 -10.49 -1.12 14.59
N LEU A 408 -10.16 -0.64 13.38
CA LEU A 408 -11.09 0.10 12.53
C LEU A 408 -12.17 -0.84 11.96
N VAL A 409 -11.80 -2.06 11.57
CA VAL A 409 -12.76 -3.07 11.06
C VAL A 409 -13.77 -3.48 12.13
N GLU A 410 -13.31 -3.75 13.35
CA GLU A 410 -14.20 -4.06 14.48
C GLU A 410 -15.10 -2.88 14.84
N GLY A 411 -14.55 -1.65 14.86
CA GLY A 411 -15.31 -0.43 15.09
C GLY A 411 -16.42 -0.26 14.05
N ALA A 412 -16.07 -0.31 12.77
CA ALA A 412 -17.01 -0.21 11.66
C ALA A 412 -18.11 -1.28 11.75
N ARG A 413 -17.76 -2.53 12.08
CA ARG A 413 -18.73 -3.63 12.27
C ARG A 413 -19.73 -3.31 13.38
N ALA A 414 -19.24 -2.84 14.52
CA ALA A 414 -20.08 -2.48 15.65
C ALA A 414 -21.03 -1.32 15.30
N GLN A 415 -20.53 -0.30 14.61
CA GLN A 415 -21.29 0.90 14.23
C GLN A 415 -22.35 0.58 13.16
N LEU A 416 -22.02 -0.24 12.16
CA LEU A 416 -22.97 -0.76 11.17
C LEU A 416 -24.08 -1.59 11.83
N SER A 417 -23.72 -2.48 12.76
CA SER A 417 -24.69 -3.26 13.53
C SER A 417 -25.58 -2.37 14.39
N ALA A 418 -25.02 -1.34 15.03
CA ALA A 418 -25.78 -0.37 15.83
C ALA A 418 -26.74 0.47 14.99
N ALA A 419 -26.39 0.74 13.72
CA ALA A 419 -27.23 1.39 12.75
C ALA A 419 -28.28 0.45 12.11
N GLY A 420 -28.27 -0.85 12.44
CA GLY A 420 -29.20 -1.84 11.89
C GLY A 420 -28.92 -2.24 10.44
N ILE A 421 -27.70 -2.02 9.96
CA ILE A 421 -27.29 -2.29 8.59
C ILE A 421 -26.72 -3.71 8.50
N THR A 422 -27.32 -4.55 7.66
CA THR A 422 -27.04 -6.00 7.62
C THR A 422 -26.47 -6.51 6.30
N ASN A 423 -26.50 -5.70 5.24
CA ASN A 423 -25.99 -6.03 3.90
C ASN A 423 -24.56 -5.52 3.66
N VAL A 424 -23.76 -5.39 4.74
CA VAL A 424 -22.35 -5.01 4.69
C VAL A 424 -21.48 -6.10 5.31
N GLU A 425 -20.43 -6.51 4.61
CA GLU A 425 -19.34 -7.34 5.12
C GLU A 425 -18.12 -6.48 5.40
N THR A 426 -17.62 -6.49 6.64
CA THR A 426 -16.39 -5.79 7.03
C THR A 426 -15.23 -6.77 7.16
N VAL A 427 -14.11 -6.52 6.48
CA VAL A 427 -12.98 -7.45 6.40
C VAL A 427 -11.65 -6.73 6.67
N THR A 428 -10.82 -7.30 7.54
CA THR A 428 -9.42 -6.85 7.69
C THR A 428 -8.59 -7.38 6.54
N ARG A 429 -8.14 -6.48 5.67
CA ARG A 429 -7.27 -6.80 4.52
C ARG A 429 -6.63 -5.54 3.96
N ASP A 430 -5.47 -5.70 3.33
CA ASP A 430 -4.87 -4.65 2.51
C ASP A 430 -5.78 -4.32 1.31
N GLY A 431 -6.39 -3.14 1.34
CA GLY A 431 -7.27 -2.67 0.29
C GLY A 431 -6.61 -2.55 -1.09
N ALA A 432 -5.28 -2.41 -1.18
CA ALA A 432 -4.58 -2.37 -2.46
C ALA A 432 -4.66 -3.71 -3.23
N LEU A 433 -4.88 -4.82 -2.52
CA LEU A 433 -5.09 -6.15 -3.12
C LEU A 433 -6.56 -6.45 -3.44
N GLY A 434 -7.49 -5.60 -3.00
CA GLY A 434 -8.93 -5.84 -3.10
C GLY A 434 -9.39 -7.08 -2.31
N TYR A 435 -10.53 -7.64 -2.71
CA TYR A 435 -11.14 -8.83 -2.11
C TYR A 435 -11.67 -9.75 -3.20
N GLU A 436 -10.76 -10.58 -3.75
CA GLU A 436 -11.06 -11.46 -4.88
C GLU A 436 -12.19 -12.46 -4.58
N GLU A 437 -12.33 -12.89 -3.32
CA GLU A 437 -13.38 -13.82 -2.88
C GLU A 437 -14.79 -13.24 -3.07
N GLY A 438 -14.93 -11.91 -3.03
CA GLY A 438 -16.18 -11.19 -3.29
C GLY A 438 -16.33 -10.69 -4.72
N ALA A 439 -15.34 -10.86 -5.58
CA ALA A 439 -15.44 -10.46 -6.99
C ALA A 439 -16.47 -11.32 -7.77
N PRO A 440 -16.94 -10.87 -8.94
CA PRO A 440 -16.76 -9.53 -9.49
C PRO A 440 -17.66 -8.49 -8.82
N TYR A 441 -17.21 -7.23 -8.83
CA TYR A 441 -17.92 -6.06 -8.29
C TYR A 441 -18.47 -5.16 -9.38
N ASP A 442 -19.69 -4.66 -9.21
CA ASP A 442 -20.28 -3.67 -10.12
C ASP A 442 -19.66 -2.28 -9.90
N ARG A 443 -19.25 -2.00 -8.67
CA ARG A 443 -18.61 -0.75 -8.26
C ARG A 443 -17.44 -1.02 -7.33
N ILE A 444 -16.34 -0.31 -7.52
CA ILE A 444 -15.25 -0.23 -6.56
C ILE A 444 -15.01 1.23 -6.23
N ILE A 445 -14.95 1.56 -4.95
CA ILE A 445 -14.67 2.90 -4.45
C ILE A 445 -13.52 2.86 -3.45
N ALA A 446 -12.49 3.67 -3.69
CA ALA A 446 -11.46 3.93 -2.70
C ALA A 446 -11.82 5.17 -1.89
N THR A 447 -11.91 5.05 -0.58
CA THR A 447 -12.04 6.16 0.38
C THR A 447 -10.67 6.49 1.00
N VAL A 448 -9.63 6.28 0.19
CA VAL A 448 -8.22 6.49 0.49
C VAL A 448 -7.52 6.99 -0.79
N GLY A 449 -6.49 7.81 -0.65
CA GLY A 449 -5.71 8.35 -1.75
C GLY A 449 -4.72 7.33 -2.32
N ALA A 450 -4.64 7.21 -3.63
CA ALA A 450 -3.73 6.27 -4.30
C ALA A 450 -2.76 6.99 -5.26
N HIS A 451 -1.47 6.64 -5.20
CA HIS A 451 -0.49 7.04 -6.22
C HIS A 451 -0.31 5.92 -7.25
N GLY A 452 -1.18 5.96 -8.24
CA GLY A 452 -1.38 4.88 -9.20
C GLY A 452 -2.51 3.95 -8.76
N VAL A 453 -3.22 3.37 -9.73
CA VAL A 453 -4.33 2.44 -9.47
C VAL A 453 -3.83 0.99 -9.36
N PRO A 454 -4.01 0.29 -8.23
CA PRO A 454 -3.72 -1.14 -8.15
C PRO A 454 -4.44 -1.97 -9.21
N HIS A 455 -3.71 -2.88 -9.87
CA HIS A 455 -4.26 -3.74 -10.92
C HIS A 455 -5.41 -4.63 -10.40
N ALA A 456 -5.34 -5.04 -9.13
CA ALA A 456 -6.37 -5.84 -8.49
C ALA A 456 -7.77 -5.18 -8.56
N TRP A 457 -7.83 -3.85 -8.42
CA TRP A 457 -9.11 -3.13 -8.50
C TRP A 457 -9.72 -3.23 -9.90
N LEU A 458 -8.89 -3.11 -10.94
CA LEU A 458 -9.37 -3.24 -12.33
C LEU A 458 -9.77 -4.68 -12.67
N GLN A 459 -9.04 -5.67 -12.15
CA GLN A 459 -9.29 -7.10 -12.40
C GLN A 459 -10.52 -7.64 -11.68
N GLN A 460 -10.91 -7.05 -10.54
CA GLN A 460 -12.06 -7.49 -9.74
C GLN A 460 -13.37 -6.80 -10.14
N LEU A 461 -13.35 -5.85 -11.06
CA LEU A 461 -14.57 -5.25 -11.62
C LEU A 461 -15.30 -6.22 -12.56
N ALA A 462 -16.63 -6.24 -12.47
CA ALA A 462 -17.49 -6.85 -13.45
C ALA A 462 -17.37 -6.13 -14.81
N PRO A 463 -17.72 -6.79 -15.93
CA PRO A 463 -17.85 -6.10 -17.21
C PRO A 463 -18.83 -4.93 -17.11
N GLY A 464 -18.39 -3.73 -17.50
CA GLY A 464 -19.17 -2.49 -17.34
C GLY A 464 -19.16 -1.91 -15.93
N GLY A 465 -18.39 -2.49 -15.02
CA GLY A 465 -18.20 -1.97 -13.67
C GLY A 465 -17.39 -0.67 -13.65
N ARG A 466 -17.57 0.10 -12.58
CA ARG A 466 -16.94 1.43 -12.42
C ARG A 466 -16.00 1.46 -11.22
N LEU A 467 -14.80 1.99 -11.44
CA LEU A 467 -13.85 2.33 -10.39
C LEU A 467 -13.98 3.82 -10.06
N LEU A 468 -14.07 4.18 -8.78
CA LEU A 468 -13.87 5.54 -8.30
C LEU A 468 -12.66 5.61 -7.37
N VAL A 469 -11.68 6.43 -7.71
CA VAL A 469 -10.42 6.53 -6.96
C VAL A 469 -9.99 7.99 -6.76
N PRO A 470 -9.71 8.42 -5.52
CA PRO A 470 -8.93 9.62 -5.23
C PRO A 470 -7.48 9.40 -5.66
N GLN A 471 -7.15 9.81 -6.87
CA GLN A 471 -5.87 9.53 -7.52
C GLN A 471 -4.95 10.75 -7.44
N ARG A 472 -3.73 10.55 -6.95
CA ARG A 472 -2.66 11.55 -7.11
C ARG A 472 -2.08 11.47 -8.52
N LEU A 473 -2.03 12.61 -9.19
CA LEU A 473 -1.56 12.72 -10.58
C LEU A 473 -0.05 12.98 -10.65
N LYS A 474 0.38 14.13 -10.15
CA LYS A 474 1.79 14.57 -10.09
C LYS A 474 1.93 15.68 -9.04
N GLY A 475 3.12 15.84 -8.46
CA GLY A 475 3.28 16.70 -7.28
C GLY A 475 2.37 16.16 -6.17
N THR A 476 1.52 17.00 -5.60
CA THR A 476 0.51 16.60 -4.60
C THR A 476 -0.94 16.85 -5.01
N VAL A 477 -1.20 17.20 -6.27
CA VAL A 477 -2.57 17.38 -6.75
C VAL A 477 -3.24 16.01 -6.91
N SER A 478 -4.42 15.89 -6.32
CA SER A 478 -5.26 14.70 -6.35
C SER A 478 -6.67 15.05 -6.84
N ARG A 479 -7.32 14.09 -7.48
CA ARG A 479 -8.73 14.20 -7.93
C ARG A 479 -9.42 12.85 -7.70
N SER A 480 -10.71 12.83 -7.38
CA SER A 480 -11.49 11.60 -7.56
C SER A 480 -11.77 11.44 -9.04
N ILE A 481 -11.42 10.29 -9.60
CA ILE A 481 -11.64 9.97 -11.00
C ILE A 481 -12.46 8.70 -11.08
N ALA A 482 -13.58 8.77 -11.80
CA ALA A 482 -14.42 7.63 -12.11
C ALA A 482 -13.98 7.02 -13.45
N TYR A 483 -13.59 5.75 -13.48
CA TYR A 483 -13.18 5.03 -14.69
C TYR A 483 -14.16 3.90 -15.04
N GLU A 484 -14.44 3.74 -16.33
CA GLU A 484 -15.12 2.58 -16.91
C GLU A 484 -14.33 2.07 -18.12
N GLN A 485 -14.44 0.77 -18.40
CA GLN A 485 -13.83 0.19 -19.58
C GLN A 485 -14.69 0.45 -20.84
N ARG A 486 -14.07 1.04 -21.87
CA ARG A 486 -14.66 1.29 -23.19
C ARG A 486 -13.67 0.83 -24.27
N ASP A 487 -14.09 -0.09 -25.13
CA ASP A 487 -13.25 -0.66 -26.19
C ASP A 487 -11.88 -1.18 -25.69
N GLY A 488 -11.89 -1.82 -24.52
CA GLY A 488 -10.69 -2.36 -23.87
C GLY A 488 -9.82 -1.33 -23.13
N ARG A 489 -10.20 -0.04 -23.12
CA ARG A 489 -9.46 1.07 -22.50
C ARG A 489 -10.21 1.60 -21.28
N TRP A 490 -9.47 1.97 -20.23
CA TRP A 490 -10.06 2.57 -19.04
C TRP A 490 -10.16 4.08 -19.21
N MET A 491 -11.38 4.57 -19.45
CA MET A 491 -11.67 5.97 -19.74
C MET A 491 -12.40 6.61 -18.57
N SER A 492 -12.07 7.86 -18.25
CA SER A 492 -12.78 8.59 -17.22
C SER A 492 -14.18 8.98 -17.67
N LEU A 493 -15.13 8.93 -16.73
CA LEU A 493 -16.45 9.53 -16.88
C LEU A 493 -16.50 10.98 -16.38
N GLY A 494 -15.60 11.32 -15.47
CA GLY A 494 -15.52 12.62 -14.84
C GLY A 494 -14.48 12.62 -13.73
N SER A 495 -14.12 13.80 -13.26
CA SER A 495 -13.24 13.96 -12.11
C SER A 495 -13.58 15.22 -11.32
N GLU A 496 -13.29 15.18 -10.02
CA GLU A 496 -13.56 16.29 -9.11
C GLU A 496 -12.31 16.54 -8.25
N MET A 497 -12.03 17.80 -7.92
CA MET A 497 -10.93 18.13 -7.02
C MET A 497 -11.25 17.62 -5.62
N ASN A 498 -10.44 16.68 -5.12
CA ASN A 498 -10.54 16.22 -3.74
C ASN A 498 -9.20 15.70 -3.24
N THR A 499 -9.06 15.57 -1.93
CA THR A 499 -7.87 15.01 -1.31
C THR A 499 -8.27 14.05 -0.20
N PHE A 500 -7.71 12.85 -0.27
CA PHE A 500 -7.85 11.85 0.77
C PHE A 500 -6.52 11.61 1.47
N MET A 501 -6.60 10.99 2.64
CA MET A 501 -5.45 10.44 3.33
C MET A 501 -4.83 9.36 2.44
N PRO A 502 -3.51 9.33 2.24
CA PRO A 502 -2.89 8.39 1.32
C PRO A 502 -2.97 6.95 1.83
N LEU A 503 -2.94 5.97 0.92
CA LEU A 503 -2.52 4.61 1.23
C LEU A 503 -1.14 4.70 1.86
N ARG A 504 -0.91 3.93 2.92
CA ARG A 504 0.31 4.00 3.73
C ARG A 504 1.05 2.67 3.65
N ARG A 505 2.36 2.72 3.44
CA ARG A 505 3.29 1.60 3.65
C ARG A 505 2.92 0.34 2.85
N GLY A 506 2.76 0.46 1.51
CA GLY A 506 2.29 -0.65 0.68
C GLY A 506 2.24 -0.40 -0.84
N ILE A 507 1.36 -1.11 -1.55
CA ILE A 507 1.12 -0.90 -2.99
C ILE A 507 0.37 0.44 -3.17
N ALA A 508 0.73 1.20 -4.21
CA ALA A 508 0.17 2.53 -4.50
C ALA A 508 0.36 3.57 -3.38
N ASP A 509 1.35 3.36 -2.51
CA ASP A 509 1.72 4.30 -1.44
C ASP A 509 2.01 5.71 -1.99
N ASP A 510 1.51 6.71 -1.27
CA ASP A 510 1.77 8.12 -1.51
C ASP A 510 2.58 8.71 -0.36
N ASP A 511 3.81 8.22 -0.23
CA ASP A 511 4.78 8.72 0.74
C ASP A 511 5.08 10.20 0.50
N ARG A 512 4.92 11.00 1.57
CA ARG A 512 5.19 12.44 1.56
C ARG A 512 6.26 12.79 2.58
N ARG A 513 7.08 13.77 2.24
CA ARG A 513 8.03 14.41 3.16
C ARG A 513 7.70 15.88 3.33
N VAL A 514 7.99 16.39 4.52
CA VAL A 514 7.82 17.80 4.86
C VAL A 514 9.15 18.51 4.71
N ILE A 515 9.19 19.58 3.92
CA ILE A 515 10.39 20.39 3.66
C ILE A 515 10.13 21.80 4.21
N PRO A 516 10.87 22.26 5.24
CA PRO A 516 10.72 23.61 5.75
C PRO A 516 11.21 24.64 4.72
N LEU A 517 10.41 25.69 4.50
CA LEU A 517 10.77 26.84 3.65
C LEU A 517 11.13 28.07 4.48
N SER A 518 10.53 28.22 5.66
CA SER A 518 10.89 29.24 6.64
C SER A 518 11.87 28.70 7.67
N THR A 519 12.68 29.58 8.26
CA THR A 519 13.70 29.21 9.25
C THR A 519 13.10 28.59 10.52
N ASP A 520 11.88 29.02 10.89
CA ASP A 520 11.12 28.49 12.04
C ASP A 520 10.31 27.22 11.71
N GLY A 521 10.34 26.75 10.44
CA GLY A 521 9.61 25.57 9.98
C GLY A 521 8.10 25.72 9.87
N THR A 522 7.54 26.92 10.07
CA THR A 522 6.08 27.14 10.03
C THR A 522 5.51 27.15 8.62
N VAL A 523 6.27 27.64 7.64
CA VAL A 523 5.95 27.52 6.21
C VAL A 523 6.73 26.34 5.64
N ARG A 524 6.01 25.37 5.07
CA ARG A 524 6.59 24.08 4.66
C ARG A 524 5.94 23.53 3.39
N LEU A 525 6.73 22.89 2.54
CA LEU A 525 6.22 22.05 1.45
C LEU A 525 5.88 20.66 1.98
N GLN A 526 4.75 20.13 1.57
CA GLN A 526 4.46 18.70 1.67
C GLN A 526 4.69 18.10 0.28
N ALA A 527 5.85 17.50 0.05
CA ALA A 527 6.26 17.01 -1.27
C ALA A 527 6.30 15.48 -1.34
N PRO A 528 6.12 14.87 -2.52
CA PRO A 528 6.31 13.42 -2.69
C PRO A 528 7.72 12.99 -2.29
N ALA A 529 7.85 11.88 -1.56
CA ALA A 529 9.14 11.39 -1.06
C ALA A 529 10.09 11.00 -2.20
N GLY A 530 9.56 10.43 -3.29
CA GLY A 530 10.35 10.03 -4.47
C GLY A 530 10.82 11.19 -5.35
N GLN A 531 10.34 12.42 -5.13
CA GLN A 531 10.73 13.58 -5.93
C GLN A 531 12.05 14.16 -5.43
N LYS A 532 13.02 14.31 -6.34
CA LYS A 532 14.33 14.93 -6.06
C LYS A 532 14.15 16.43 -5.81
N ILE A 533 14.07 16.80 -4.54
CA ILE A 533 14.04 18.18 -4.05
C ILE A 533 15.14 18.30 -2.99
N ASP A 534 16.02 19.26 -3.14
CA ASP A 534 17.05 19.57 -2.15
C ASP A 534 16.43 20.40 -1.02
N ALA A 535 16.25 19.78 0.14
CA ALA A 535 15.64 20.42 1.30
C ALA A 535 16.57 21.46 1.94
N GLU A 536 17.89 21.27 1.86
CA GLU A 536 18.87 22.19 2.46
C GLU A 536 18.89 23.51 1.70
N THR A 537 18.84 23.44 0.37
CA THR A 537 18.81 24.63 -0.49
C THR A 537 17.51 25.44 -0.32
N LEU A 538 16.39 24.79 0.05
CA LEU A 538 15.10 25.46 0.27
C LEU A 538 14.90 26.00 1.70
N ALA A 539 15.73 25.59 2.66
CA ALA A 539 15.60 26.03 4.03
C ALA A 539 15.83 27.55 4.15
N GLY A 540 14.83 28.28 4.66
CA GLY A 540 14.90 29.74 4.81
C GLY A 540 14.79 30.52 3.49
N VAL A 541 14.47 29.86 2.37
CA VAL A 541 14.42 30.48 1.04
C VAL A 541 13.45 31.68 0.97
N LEU A 542 12.40 31.68 1.79
CA LEU A 542 11.40 32.77 1.82
C LEU A 542 11.95 34.09 2.37
N HIS A 543 13.13 34.10 3.01
CA HIS A 543 13.80 35.33 3.44
C HIS A 543 14.60 36.00 2.31
N GLN A 544 14.81 35.31 1.19
CA GLN A 544 15.44 35.88 0.02
C GLN A 544 14.47 36.84 -0.70
N PRO A 545 14.99 37.82 -1.47
CA PRO A 545 14.15 38.69 -2.29
C PRO A 545 13.18 37.90 -3.15
N ARG A 546 11.94 38.39 -3.25
CA ARG A 546 10.89 37.75 -4.04
C ARG A 546 10.81 38.35 -5.44
N THR A 547 10.54 37.49 -6.41
CA THR A 547 10.13 37.90 -7.77
C THR A 547 8.61 37.76 -7.87
N GLU A 548 7.94 38.70 -8.54
CA GLU A 548 6.49 38.66 -8.74
C GLU A 548 6.15 38.69 -10.23
N GLU A 549 5.40 37.70 -10.69
CA GLU A 549 4.93 37.59 -12.07
C GLU A 549 3.40 37.53 -12.09
N TRP A 550 2.77 38.64 -12.45
CA TRP A 550 1.31 38.76 -12.51
C TRP A 550 0.79 38.37 -13.90
N THR A 551 -0.21 37.49 -13.94
CA THR A 551 -0.54 36.74 -15.17
C THR A 551 -1.55 37.44 -16.06
N GLY A 552 -2.34 38.38 -15.53
CA GLY A 552 -3.52 38.94 -16.18
C GLY A 552 -4.75 38.01 -16.16
N MET A 553 -4.58 36.74 -15.79
CA MET A 553 -5.68 35.77 -15.63
C MET A 553 -6.51 36.16 -14.41
N THR A 554 -7.83 36.28 -14.59
CA THR A 554 -8.75 36.66 -13.50
C THR A 554 -9.84 35.62 -13.25
N VAL A 555 -10.32 35.56 -12.00
CA VAL A 555 -11.44 34.73 -11.55
C VAL A 555 -12.46 35.53 -10.76
N ARG A 556 -13.71 35.07 -10.76
CA ARG A 556 -14.77 35.55 -9.85
C ARG A 556 -14.62 34.92 -8.45
N ALA A 557 -15.37 35.44 -7.47
CA ALA A 557 -15.25 35.04 -6.07
C ALA A 557 -15.54 33.55 -5.82
N MET A 558 -16.48 32.99 -6.59
CA MET A 558 -16.98 31.62 -6.46
C MET A 558 -16.53 30.72 -7.61
N GLU A 559 -15.63 31.20 -8.47
CA GLU A 559 -15.11 30.43 -9.61
C GLU A 559 -13.92 29.59 -9.14
N SER A 560 -14.02 28.26 -9.33
CA SER A 560 -12.94 27.33 -8.96
C SER A 560 -11.81 27.38 -10.00
N PRO A 561 -10.55 27.64 -9.59
CA PRO A 561 -9.39 27.59 -10.48
C PRO A 561 -8.80 26.16 -10.60
N GLU A 562 -9.52 25.12 -10.16
CA GLU A 562 -8.99 23.75 -10.08
C GLU A 562 -8.49 23.19 -11.42
N TRP A 563 -9.09 23.61 -12.54
CA TRP A 563 -8.66 23.19 -13.87
C TRP A 563 -7.35 23.86 -14.28
N MET A 564 -7.13 25.11 -13.87
CA MET A 564 -5.82 25.75 -13.99
C MET A 564 -4.77 24.97 -13.17
N GLU A 565 -5.10 24.55 -11.94
CA GLU A 565 -4.20 23.75 -11.11
C GLU A 565 -3.86 22.41 -11.75
N LEU A 566 -4.84 21.73 -12.36
CA LEU A 566 -4.60 20.51 -13.12
C LEU A 566 -3.65 20.75 -14.29
N PHE A 567 -3.89 21.80 -15.09
CA PHE A 567 -3.06 22.11 -16.25
C PHE A 567 -1.61 22.42 -15.86
N LEU A 568 -1.42 23.20 -14.79
CA LEU A 568 -0.09 23.48 -14.23
C LEU A 568 0.59 22.20 -13.73
N THR A 569 -0.16 21.33 -13.06
CA THR A 569 0.35 20.04 -12.57
C THR A 569 0.88 19.18 -13.72
N CYS A 570 0.15 19.14 -14.83
CA CYS A 570 0.54 18.42 -16.04
C CYS A 570 1.76 19.07 -16.74
N SER A 571 1.81 20.40 -16.78
CA SER A 571 2.80 21.17 -17.56
C SER A 571 4.15 21.34 -16.87
N LEU A 572 4.20 21.28 -15.54
CA LEU A 572 5.40 21.56 -14.76
C LEU A 572 6.18 20.28 -14.43
N PRO A 573 7.53 20.27 -14.52
CA PRO A 573 8.34 19.12 -14.15
C PRO A 573 8.11 18.63 -12.71
N SER A 574 7.95 19.56 -11.76
CA SER A 574 7.68 19.24 -10.36
C SER A 574 6.20 18.93 -10.06
N GLY A 575 5.29 19.22 -11.00
CA GLY A 575 3.87 19.37 -10.68
C GLY A 575 3.63 20.50 -9.68
N LEU A 576 2.38 20.65 -9.22
CA LEU A 576 2.08 21.52 -8.09
C LEU A 576 2.19 20.74 -6.77
N ILE A 577 2.87 21.35 -5.81
CA ILE A 577 3.17 20.80 -4.48
C ILE A 577 2.46 21.65 -3.44
N ARG A 578 1.84 21.01 -2.45
CA ARG A 578 1.13 21.68 -1.37
C ARG A 578 2.13 22.44 -0.48
N MET A 579 1.87 23.73 -0.26
CA MET A 579 2.62 24.56 0.68
C MET A 579 1.71 24.93 1.86
N LEU A 580 2.07 24.43 3.03
CA LEU A 580 1.36 24.67 4.28
C LEU A 580 1.94 25.90 4.97
N PHE A 581 1.07 26.80 5.44
CA PHE A 581 1.47 28.02 6.14
C PHE A 581 0.39 28.46 7.14
N PRO A 582 0.78 29.06 8.28
CA PRO A 582 -0.17 29.66 9.22
C PRO A 582 -0.67 31.03 8.72
N GLN A 583 -1.80 31.51 9.24
CA GLN A 583 -2.33 32.84 8.90
C GLN A 583 -1.32 33.97 9.19
N ALA A 584 -0.50 33.83 10.23
CA ALA A 584 0.53 34.80 10.60
C ALA A 584 1.63 34.99 9.54
N ALA A 585 1.78 34.05 8.60
CA ALA A 585 2.76 34.15 7.51
C ALA A 585 2.30 35.12 6.39
N LYS A 586 1.01 35.47 6.32
CA LYS A 586 0.47 36.40 5.32
C LYS A 586 0.92 37.83 5.62
N GLY A 587 1.30 38.56 4.57
CA GLY A 587 1.80 39.95 4.67
C GLY A 587 3.19 40.07 5.33
N THR A 588 3.78 38.95 5.76
CA THR A 588 5.09 38.91 6.41
C THR A 588 6.10 38.14 5.56
N LEU A 589 6.06 36.80 5.63
CA LEU A 589 6.88 35.91 4.80
C LEU A 589 6.27 35.69 3.42
N LEU A 590 4.94 35.72 3.33
CA LEU A 590 4.17 35.56 2.10
C LEU A 590 3.50 36.88 1.71
N THR A 591 2.90 36.92 0.53
CA THR A 591 2.02 38.03 0.12
C THR A 591 0.81 38.18 1.05
N GLU A 592 0.02 39.24 0.86
CA GLU A 592 -1.20 39.49 1.65
C GLU A 592 -2.28 38.42 1.41
N ASP A 593 -2.43 37.97 0.14
CA ASP A 593 -3.41 36.95 -0.25
C ASP A 593 -2.74 35.82 -1.04
N PRO A 594 -1.91 34.98 -0.39
CA PRO A 594 -1.40 33.76 -1.01
C PRO A 594 -2.59 32.82 -1.24
N TYR A 595 -2.58 32.13 -2.39
CA TYR A 595 -3.65 31.22 -2.75
C TYR A 595 -3.80 30.11 -1.68
N PRO A 596 -5.02 29.66 -1.31
CA PRO A 596 -5.18 28.61 -0.31
C PRO A 596 -4.34 27.36 -0.63
N SER A 597 -3.60 26.86 0.36
CA SER A 597 -2.57 25.80 0.22
C SER A 597 -1.33 26.14 -0.64
N SER A 598 -1.28 27.37 -1.17
CA SER A 598 -0.15 28.01 -1.86
C SER A 598 0.57 27.07 -2.83
N ALA A 599 -0.19 26.53 -3.78
CA ALA A 599 0.29 25.57 -4.77
C ALA A 599 1.65 26.00 -5.35
N ALA A 600 2.66 25.20 -5.03
CA ALA A 600 4.06 25.56 -5.23
C ALA A 600 4.70 24.73 -6.33
N ALA A 601 5.59 25.35 -7.10
CA ALA A 601 6.47 24.64 -8.01
C ALA A 601 7.93 24.85 -7.58
N VAL A 602 8.75 23.82 -7.73
CA VAL A 602 10.17 23.85 -7.37
C VAL A 602 11.04 23.49 -8.58
N ASP A 603 12.19 24.13 -8.69
CA ASP A 603 13.24 23.79 -9.64
C ASP A 603 14.61 24.29 -9.15
N LYS A 604 15.64 23.43 -9.15
CA LYS A 604 17.06 23.75 -8.86
C LYS A 604 17.31 24.73 -7.68
N GLY A 605 16.51 24.65 -6.61
CA GLY A 605 16.66 25.48 -5.42
C GLY A 605 15.80 26.75 -5.39
N ALA A 606 15.04 27.04 -6.44
CA ALA A 606 13.94 27.99 -6.44
C ALA A 606 12.63 27.31 -6.02
N VAL A 607 11.78 28.10 -5.36
CA VAL A 607 10.38 27.77 -5.10
C VAL A 607 9.50 28.91 -5.58
N THR A 608 8.35 28.58 -6.15
CA THR A 608 7.28 29.53 -6.43
C THR A 608 6.02 29.14 -5.68
N TYR A 609 5.13 30.09 -5.43
CA TYR A 609 3.76 29.83 -4.98
C TYR A 609 2.77 30.76 -5.68
N LEU A 610 1.52 30.32 -5.78
CA LEU A 610 0.44 31.13 -6.33
C LEU A 610 -0.06 32.16 -5.32
N ALA A 611 -0.31 33.38 -5.78
CA ALA A 611 -0.91 34.46 -5.02
C ALA A 611 -2.04 35.12 -5.82
N ARG A 612 -2.89 35.88 -5.12
CA ARG A 612 -3.97 36.65 -5.74
C ARG A 612 -3.85 38.12 -5.36
N ARG A 613 -4.38 38.98 -6.22
CA ARG A 613 -4.67 40.38 -5.89
C ARG A 613 -6.03 40.78 -6.47
N LEU A 614 -6.66 41.77 -5.85
CA LEU A 614 -7.88 42.34 -6.41
C LEU A 614 -7.56 43.04 -7.74
N SER A 615 -8.28 42.70 -8.80
CA SER A 615 -8.14 43.34 -10.10
C SER A 615 -8.81 44.71 -10.10
N GLU A 616 -8.24 45.66 -10.85
CA GLU A 616 -8.92 46.93 -11.18
C GLU A 616 -10.13 46.70 -12.09
N LYS A 617 -10.13 45.59 -12.85
CA LYS A 617 -11.25 45.18 -13.69
C LYS A 617 -12.37 44.60 -12.82
N LYS A 618 -13.61 44.82 -13.24
CA LYS A 618 -14.82 44.26 -12.62
C LYS A 618 -15.58 43.42 -13.63
N THR A 619 -16.45 42.53 -13.15
CA THR A 619 -17.42 41.87 -14.04
C THR A 619 -18.37 42.92 -14.65
N PRO A 620 -19.06 42.62 -15.76
CA PRO A 620 -20.07 43.52 -16.33
C PRO A 620 -21.15 43.97 -15.33
N GLU A 621 -21.44 43.13 -14.33
CA GLU A 621 -22.40 43.37 -13.25
C GLU A 621 -21.78 44.13 -12.05
N GLY A 622 -20.52 44.56 -12.16
CA GLY A 622 -19.80 45.28 -11.11
C GLY A 622 -19.17 44.39 -10.03
N GLY A 623 -19.14 43.07 -10.22
CA GLY A 623 -18.53 42.10 -9.30
C GLY A 623 -17.01 42.22 -9.23
N LYS A 624 -16.44 41.80 -8.09
CA LYS A 624 -14.98 41.75 -7.88
C LYS A 624 -14.34 40.64 -8.72
N LEU A 625 -13.15 40.91 -9.23
CA LEU A 625 -12.29 39.94 -9.90
C LEU A 625 -10.95 39.86 -9.17
N TRP A 626 -10.38 38.67 -9.09
CA TRP A 626 -9.05 38.44 -8.54
C TRP A 626 -8.11 38.00 -9.65
N GLU A 627 -6.97 38.66 -9.75
CA GLU A 627 -5.89 38.29 -10.66
C GLU A 627 -4.93 37.31 -9.98
N PHE A 628 -4.55 36.25 -10.69
CA PHE A 628 -3.52 35.32 -10.23
C PHE A 628 -2.11 35.82 -10.57
N GLY A 629 -1.20 35.66 -9.62
CA GLY A 629 0.22 35.91 -9.75
C GLY A 629 1.05 34.75 -9.23
N VAL A 630 2.31 34.74 -9.63
CA VAL A 630 3.31 33.77 -9.19
C VAL A 630 4.39 34.51 -8.43
N ILE A 631 4.66 34.06 -7.21
CA ILE A 631 5.69 34.64 -6.35
C ILE A 631 6.84 33.65 -6.23
N GLY A 632 8.04 34.04 -6.65
CA GLY A 632 9.23 33.21 -6.65
C GLY A 632 10.24 33.63 -5.58
N HIS A 633 10.92 32.65 -4.98
CA HIS A 633 12.05 32.85 -4.07
C HIS A 633 13.18 31.87 -4.41
N GLY A 634 14.42 32.26 -4.11
CA GLY A 634 15.60 31.43 -4.34
C GLY A 634 16.31 31.71 -5.66
N PRO A 635 17.47 31.07 -5.89
CA PRO A 635 18.25 31.21 -7.13
C PRO A 635 17.48 30.70 -8.36
N GLY A 636 17.31 31.54 -9.38
CA GLY A 636 16.56 31.18 -10.61
C GLY A 636 15.03 31.29 -10.47
N SER A 637 14.55 31.95 -9.41
CA SER A 637 13.11 32.11 -9.15
C SER A 637 12.40 33.00 -10.16
N ASP A 638 13.10 33.90 -10.85
CA ASP A 638 12.61 34.68 -11.98
C ASP A 638 12.26 33.79 -13.19
N GLU A 639 13.15 32.88 -13.59
CA GLU A 639 12.88 31.93 -14.67
C GLU A 639 11.73 30.99 -14.30
N LEU A 640 11.72 30.46 -13.07
CA LEU A 640 10.66 29.57 -12.61
C LEU A 640 9.31 30.30 -12.53
N ALA A 641 9.25 31.51 -11.98
CA ALA A 641 8.03 32.30 -11.90
C ALA A 641 7.49 32.64 -13.29
N ALA A 642 8.35 33.06 -14.22
CA ALA A 642 7.98 33.34 -15.59
C ALA A 642 7.40 32.09 -16.30
N LYS A 643 7.99 30.91 -16.05
CA LYS A 643 7.51 29.63 -16.61
C LYS A 643 6.14 29.23 -16.08
N VAL A 644 5.90 29.34 -14.78
CA VAL A 644 4.59 29.05 -14.17
C VAL A 644 3.55 30.06 -14.67
N ALA A 645 3.89 31.36 -14.70
CA ALA A 645 3.01 32.41 -15.20
C ALA A 645 2.64 32.22 -16.68
N ALA A 646 3.59 31.77 -17.51
CA ALA A 646 3.34 31.42 -18.91
C ALA A 646 2.38 30.23 -19.04
N ALA A 647 2.51 29.21 -18.20
CA ALA A 647 1.59 28.08 -18.19
C ALA A 647 0.17 28.50 -17.75
N ILE A 648 0.03 29.41 -16.78
CA ILE A 648 -1.28 29.99 -16.40
C ILE A 648 -1.91 30.72 -17.58
N ARG A 649 -1.15 31.59 -18.27
CA ARG A 649 -1.63 32.31 -19.45
C ARG A 649 -2.02 31.37 -20.60
N THR A 650 -1.26 30.30 -20.80
CA THR A 650 -1.55 29.28 -21.82
C THR A 650 -2.88 28.59 -21.50
N TRP A 651 -3.08 28.15 -20.26
CA TRP A 651 -4.35 27.60 -19.82
C TRP A 651 -5.50 28.59 -20.04
N ASP A 652 -5.31 29.83 -19.60
CA ASP A 652 -6.33 30.89 -19.67
C ASP A 652 -6.80 31.17 -21.09
N LEU A 653 -5.86 31.23 -22.04
CA LEU A 653 -6.14 31.58 -23.44
C LEU A 653 -6.61 30.38 -24.27
N GLU A 654 -6.12 29.18 -23.99
CA GLU A 654 -6.29 28.04 -24.90
C GLU A 654 -7.14 26.91 -24.32
N TYR A 655 -7.23 26.76 -22.99
CA TYR A 655 -7.77 25.57 -22.31
C TYR A 655 -8.84 25.86 -21.26
N ARG A 656 -9.09 27.12 -20.87
CA ARG A 656 -10.06 27.48 -19.82
C ARG A 656 -11.47 26.94 -20.11
N ASP A 657 -11.88 26.95 -21.38
CA ASP A 657 -13.20 26.50 -21.83
C ASP A 657 -13.19 25.05 -22.36
N ARG A 658 -12.13 24.28 -22.09
CA ARG A 658 -11.96 22.88 -22.52
C ARG A 658 -12.18 21.91 -21.37
N GLU A 659 -12.56 20.68 -21.72
CA GLU A 659 -12.70 19.60 -20.75
C GLU A 659 -11.44 18.72 -20.74
N ALA A 660 -11.03 18.26 -19.56
CA ALA A 660 -9.95 17.29 -19.44
C ALA A 660 -10.53 15.89 -19.20
N ALA A 661 -10.18 14.96 -20.08
CA ALA A 661 -10.46 13.53 -19.93
C ALA A 661 -9.21 12.78 -19.47
N PHE A 662 -9.41 11.72 -18.69
CA PHE A 662 -8.36 10.86 -18.18
C PHE A 662 -8.48 9.46 -18.80
N GLU A 663 -7.35 8.87 -19.14
CA GLU A 663 -7.26 7.48 -19.53
C GLU A 663 -6.18 6.80 -18.71
N LEU A 664 -6.50 5.61 -18.22
CA LEU A 664 -5.57 4.77 -17.48
C LEU A 664 -4.98 3.71 -18.42
N GLN A 665 -3.67 3.70 -18.55
CA GLN A 665 -2.91 2.80 -19.40
C GLN A 665 -1.90 1.95 -18.59
N PRO A 666 -1.59 0.73 -19.03
CA PRO A 666 -0.42 -0.01 -18.59
C PRO A 666 0.88 0.79 -18.81
N LEU A 667 1.90 0.56 -17.99
CA LEU A 667 3.20 1.27 -18.12
C LEU A 667 3.96 0.88 -19.40
N ASP A 668 3.73 -0.32 -19.92
CA ASP A 668 4.28 -0.82 -21.18
C ASP A 668 3.47 -0.42 -22.42
N ALA A 669 2.42 0.39 -22.25
CA ALA A 669 1.66 0.94 -23.36
C ALA A 669 2.58 1.77 -24.31
N PRO A 670 2.33 1.73 -25.63
CA PRO A 670 3.11 2.47 -26.61
C PRO A 670 3.26 3.95 -26.24
N ALA A 671 4.38 4.54 -26.65
CA ALA A 671 4.58 5.97 -26.49
C ALA A 671 3.45 6.74 -27.19
N ILE A 672 2.90 7.72 -26.48
CA ILE A 672 1.83 8.56 -26.99
C ILE A 672 2.45 9.67 -27.83
N GLU A 673 1.89 9.91 -29.01
CA GLU A 673 2.29 11.03 -29.85
C GLU A 673 2.01 12.35 -29.11
N GLN A 674 3.08 13.10 -28.81
CA GLN A 674 2.94 14.35 -28.08
C GLN A 674 2.23 15.39 -28.96
N ARG A 675 1.12 15.92 -28.45
CA ARG A 675 0.42 17.08 -29.02
C ARG A 675 0.04 18.04 -27.90
N ALA A 676 -0.22 19.29 -28.27
CA ALA A 676 -0.69 20.30 -27.33
C ALA A 676 -1.97 19.82 -26.62
N GLY A 677 -2.01 20.00 -25.30
CA GLY A 677 -3.12 19.56 -24.46
C GLY A 677 -3.15 18.06 -24.13
N LEU A 678 -2.17 17.26 -24.58
CA LEU A 678 -2.06 15.85 -24.25
C LEU A 678 -0.84 15.59 -23.35
N PHE A 679 -1.10 15.08 -22.15
CA PHE A 679 -0.07 14.82 -21.15
C PHE A 679 -0.06 13.35 -20.75
N ALA A 680 1.12 12.78 -20.52
CA ALA A 680 1.30 11.44 -19.98
C ALA A 680 2.04 11.53 -18.64
N LEU A 681 1.43 10.97 -17.59
CA LEU A 681 1.92 10.98 -16.23
C LEU A 681 2.10 9.53 -15.77
N ASP A 682 3.35 9.08 -15.65
CA ASP A 682 3.64 7.74 -15.17
C ASP A 682 3.67 7.72 -13.64
N THR A 683 2.85 6.84 -13.07
CA THR A 683 2.87 6.46 -11.65
C THR A 683 3.65 5.14 -11.48
N PRO A 684 3.88 4.63 -10.26
CA PRO A 684 4.54 3.34 -10.06
C PRO A 684 3.78 2.14 -10.65
N LEU A 685 2.49 2.26 -10.95
CA LEU A 685 1.63 1.15 -11.37
C LEU A 685 1.00 1.33 -12.76
N ASN A 686 0.79 2.58 -13.20
CA ASN A 686 0.12 2.88 -14.47
C ASN A 686 0.51 4.25 -15.01
N ARG A 687 0.32 4.41 -16.32
CA ARG A 687 0.35 5.68 -17.01
C ARG A 687 -1.05 6.31 -16.98
N ILE A 688 -1.13 7.57 -16.59
CA ILE A 688 -2.35 8.38 -16.67
C ILE A 688 -2.18 9.35 -17.84
N VAL A 689 -3.07 9.27 -18.81
CA VAL A 689 -3.13 10.20 -19.94
C VAL A 689 -4.17 11.26 -19.64
N VAL A 690 -3.80 12.52 -19.71
CA VAL A 690 -4.71 13.66 -19.55
C VAL A 690 -4.84 14.36 -20.90
N ASP A 691 -6.05 14.35 -21.45
CA ASP A 691 -6.37 14.90 -22.77
C ASP A 691 -7.35 16.07 -22.63
N TRP A 692 -6.88 17.27 -22.94
CA TRP A 692 -7.68 18.48 -22.95
C TRP A 692 -8.35 18.66 -24.31
N ARG A 693 -9.68 18.58 -24.35
CA ARG A 693 -10.50 18.57 -25.57
C ARG A 693 -11.40 19.79 -25.68
#